data_AF-A0A0D0APG1-F1
#
_entry.id   AF-A0A0D0APG1-F1
#
_cell.length_a   1.000
_cell.length_b   1.000
_cell.length_c   1.000
_cell.angle_alpha   90.00
_cell.angle_beta   90.00
_cell.angle_gamma   90.00
#
_symmetry.space_group_name_H-M   'P 1'
#
loop_
_entity.id
_entity.type
_entity.pdbx_description
1 polymer ?
#
loop_
_entity_poly.entity_id
_entity_poly.type
_entity_poly.pdbx_seq_one_letter_code
_entity_poly.pdbx_strand_id
1 'polypeptide(L)'
;MLGTIIFEGSGEADCLQLIVGCPKAGTGPPLHTDSIPMSRHYASVLAELARQRGFDGYLLNFECPLRGGLEQARALAGWILLLRSELVIKVGTHAQVIWYDSVVFNGQVRWQDRLNNLNLPFFLSSDAFFTNYTWPPSFPALTAQYFMSLDPVLISDATKGPTISSVKSLQSIFTGVDVWGRGSHGGGGFGCYKALTHIDPQSLGLSVALFGQAWTWESEQDKPGWNWDQWWEYERKLWIGPADPQEVIPVPDAPRRPGEPECPHDAFEPVSAFFVHATPPDPAQLVFYTSFSPGVGRSWFVEGVNVLQTKDGWADVDKQSALGDLVWPRPSVTWENNDCPDPLPSASSMLDMSDAWNGGDNLKVSIDCAGSTADDAFFRCIWLPVQSLNVTSLTSYDVNIVYKTVACEGTDLDLGLFVKPLMLGGGDLPEISVGASTQSDLKNGWTRQVLSFSLSPSTANASIAVGLIIGFVAEDPSRPLDFSVSLGQLAVYPCSPTAHVLKGIPGILWAKFQSTKPLASPSTSLSGLLTWDIASSFPRLTLEVISSPEDPNPVWILDDTKERFPSFLYFNIYVNPQRLSGSVAGAAAAIFIGTTGLDGRANRFYVDSAMLPKNVMDGRGLRFYVQGVSDKGDVLPWEMCAYVDYMFELGGR
;
A
#
# COMPACT_ATOMS: atom_id res chain seq x y z
N MET A 1 2.09 4.96 -8.26
CA MET A 1 0.75 5.35 -8.76
C MET A 1 0.92 6.35 -9.90
N LEU A 2 0.17 6.22 -11.00
CA LEU A 2 0.21 7.18 -12.11
C LEU A 2 -1.14 7.86 -12.25
N GLY A 3 -1.14 9.14 -12.64
CA GLY A 3 -2.33 9.80 -13.17
C GLY A 3 -2.64 9.29 -14.59
N THR A 4 -3.77 9.69 -15.15
CA THR A 4 -4.13 9.40 -16.55
C THR A 4 -4.36 10.70 -17.30
N ILE A 5 -3.69 10.85 -18.44
CA ILE A 5 -3.97 11.90 -19.42
C ILE A 5 -4.70 11.24 -20.57
N ILE A 6 -5.97 11.59 -20.73
CA ILE A 6 -6.85 10.98 -21.72
C ILE A 6 -7.45 12.04 -22.65
N PHE A 7 -7.40 11.77 -23.95
CA PHE A 7 -8.07 12.58 -24.97
C PHE A 7 -9.03 11.69 -25.75
N GLU A 8 -10.32 11.98 -25.67
CA GLU A 8 -11.39 11.22 -26.33
C GLU A 8 -12.36 12.18 -27.01
N GLY A 9 -13.12 11.69 -28.00
CA GLY A 9 -14.16 12.49 -28.66
C GLY A 9 -13.61 13.78 -29.27
N SER A 10 -14.02 14.94 -28.73
CA SER A 10 -13.63 16.27 -29.22
C SER A 10 -12.27 16.79 -28.71
N GLY A 11 -11.45 15.95 -28.07
CA GLY A 11 -10.17 16.34 -27.44
C GLY A 11 -9.02 16.74 -28.38
N GLU A 12 -9.22 16.77 -29.70
CA GLU A 12 -8.16 17.03 -30.70
C GLU A 12 -7.47 18.39 -30.50
N ALA A 13 -8.24 19.43 -30.16
CA ALA A 13 -7.71 20.77 -29.92
C ALA A 13 -6.86 20.84 -28.64
N ASP A 14 -7.32 20.20 -27.57
CA ASP A 14 -6.60 20.13 -26.30
C ASP A 14 -5.33 19.31 -26.43
N CYS A 15 -5.35 18.24 -27.24
CA CYS A 15 -4.18 17.46 -27.59
C CYS A 15 -3.13 18.32 -28.33
N LEU A 16 -3.54 19.14 -29.29
CA LEU A 16 -2.63 20.08 -29.93
C LEU A 16 -2.11 21.13 -28.93
N GLN A 17 -2.98 21.67 -28.09
CA GLN A 17 -2.63 22.65 -27.04
C GLN A 17 -1.62 22.08 -26.03
N LEU A 18 -1.71 20.80 -25.68
CA LEU A 18 -0.73 20.11 -24.84
C LEU A 18 0.69 20.22 -25.42
N ILE A 19 0.80 20.01 -26.74
CA ILE A 19 2.07 20.03 -27.48
C ILE A 19 2.57 21.47 -27.65
N VAL A 20 1.73 22.39 -28.12
CA VAL A 20 2.14 23.77 -28.47
C VAL A 20 2.14 24.74 -27.28
N GLY A 21 1.55 24.34 -26.15
CA GLY A 21 1.40 25.15 -24.94
C GLY A 21 0.27 26.19 -25.03
N CYS A 22 0.38 27.25 -24.23
CA CYS A 22 -0.58 28.36 -24.19
C CYS A 22 -0.03 29.59 -24.94
N PRO A 23 -0.21 29.70 -26.27
CA PRO A 23 0.14 30.92 -26.98
C PRO A 23 -0.73 32.08 -26.46
N LYS A 24 -0.08 33.18 -26.07
CA LYS A 24 -0.80 34.38 -25.59
C LYS A 24 -1.32 35.18 -26.77
N ALA A 25 -2.59 35.56 -26.71
CA ALA A 25 -3.18 36.46 -27.71
C ALA A 25 -2.43 37.80 -27.73
N GLY A 26 -2.10 38.31 -28.92
CA GLY A 26 -1.47 39.62 -29.12
C GLY A 26 0.06 39.67 -28.92
N THR A 27 0.74 38.55 -28.70
CA THR A 27 2.20 38.52 -28.53
C THR A 27 2.92 38.14 -29.82
N GLY A 28 3.45 39.12 -30.55
CA GLY A 28 4.46 38.95 -31.62
C GLY A 28 4.02 38.14 -32.85
N PRO A 29 4.88 38.05 -33.89
CA PRO A 29 4.63 37.12 -34.98
C PRO A 29 4.71 35.67 -34.46
N PRO A 30 3.85 34.76 -34.95
CA PRO A 30 3.94 33.35 -34.60
C PRO A 30 5.34 32.82 -34.97
N LEU A 31 5.83 31.86 -34.18
CA LEU A 31 7.08 31.17 -34.50
C LEU A 31 6.96 30.55 -35.90
N HIS A 32 7.83 30.96 -36.83
CA HIS A 32 7.89 30.39 -38.17
C HIS A 32 8.80 29.16 -38.14
N THR A 33 8.19 27.97 -38.11
CA THR A 33 8.88 26.68 -38.19
C THR A 33 8.28 25.83 -39.30
N ASP A 34 9.10 24.98 -39.90
CA ASP A 34 8.65 24.01 -40.91
C ASP A 34 7.87 22.82 -40.31
N SER A 35 7.67 22.80 -38.99
CA SER A 35 7.00 21.75 -38.22
C SER A 35 6.20 22.34 -37.05
N ILE A 36 5.51 21.50 -36.27
CA ILE A 36 4.72 21.92 -35.11
C ILE A 36 5.65 22.27 -33.93
N PRO A 37 5.56 23.49 -33.36
CA PRO A 37 6.39 23.86 -32.22
C PRO A 37 6.00 23.08 -30.97
N MET A 38 7.00 22.71 -30.17
CA MET A 38 6.79 22.06 -28.88
C MET A 38 7.03 23.03 -27.73
N SER A 39 6.17 22.99 -26.73
CA SER A 39 6.28 23.78 -25.51
C SER A 39 6.42 22.88 -24.28
N ARG A 40 7.32 23.26 -23.36
CA ARG A 40 7.48 22.58 -22.08
C ARG A 40 6.37 22.87 -21.08
N HIS A 41 5.48 23.83 -21.35
CA HIS A 41 4.58 24.40 -20.35
C HIS A 41 3.76 23.33 -19.62
N TYR A 42 3.01 22.51 -20.37
CA TYR A 42 2.18 21.48 -19.76
C TYR A 42 2.98 20.34 -19.16
N ALA A 43 4.11 19.95 -19.77
CA ALA A 43 5.02 18.97 -19.18
C ALA A 43 5.49 19.40 -17.77
N SER A 44 5.90 20.66 -17.62
CA SER A 44 6.32 21.22 -16.31
C SER A 44 5.16 21.31 -15.31
N VAL A 45 3.97 21.73 -15.76
CA VAL A 45 2.78 21.83 -14.89
C VAL A 45 2.33 20.46 -14.40
N LEU A 46 2.33 19.46 -15.29
CA LEU A 46 1.96 18.08 -14.96
C LEU A 46 2.98 17.43 -14.01
N ALA A 47 4.28 17.66 -14.23
CA ALA A 47 5.30 17.17 -13.30
C ALA A 47 5.22 17.83 -11.93
N GLU A 48 4.90 19.13 -11.88
CA GLU A 48 4.67 19.84 -10.62
C GLU A 48 3.41 19.34 -9.90
N LEU A 49 2.34 19.02 -10.62
CA LEU A 49 1.14 18.42 -10.05
C LEU A 49 1.43 17.05 -9.43
N ALA A 50 2.19 16.19 -10.15
CA ALA A 50 2.62 14.88 -9.67
C ALA A 50 3.40 15.01 -8.35
N ARG A 51 4.39 15.92 -8.31
CA ARG A 51 5.17 16.24 -7.11
C ARG A 51 4.31 16.76 -5.96
N GLN A 52 3.37 17.67 -6.23
CA GLN A 52 2.54 18.30 -5.19
C GLN A 52 1.50 17.34 -4.59
N ARG A 53 1.07 16.34 -5.36
CA ARG A 53 0.04 15.37 -4.96
C ARG A 53 0.62 14.01 -4.57
N GLY A 54 1.91 13.76 -4.81
CA GLY A 54 2.62 12.55 -4.39
C GLY A 54 2.35 11.34 -5.28
N PHE A 55 2.29 11.51 -6.60
CA PHE A 55 2.21 10.38 -7.55
C PHE A 55 3.32 10.45 -8.60
N ASP A 56 3.53 9.36 -9.33
CA ASP A 56 4.81 9.02 -9.98
C ASP A 56 4.84 9.27 -11.49
N GLY A 57 3.85 9.99 -12.05
CA GLY A 57 3.77 10.26 -13.48
C GLY A 57 2.43 9.89 -14.11
N TYR A 58 2.42 9.49 -15.39
CA TYR A 58 1.19 9.43 -16.18
C TYR A 58 1.10 8.26 -17.17
N LEU A 59 -0.08 7.63 -17.23
CA LEU A 59 -0.55 6.87 -18.38
C LEU A 59 -1.12 7.84 -19.43
N LEU A 60 -0.67 7.73 -20.67
CA LEU A 60 -1.09 8.55 -21.80
C LEU A 60 -2.01 7.74 -22.71
N ASN A 61 -3.27 8.15 -22.81
CA ASN A 61 -4.27 7.52 -23.65
C ASN A 61 -4.87 8.52 -24.67
N PHE A 62 -4.47 8.42 -25.94
CA PHE A 62 -4.80 9.40 -26.98
C PHE A 62 -5.75 8.79 -28.00
N GLU A 63 -7.06 8.83 -27.71
CA GLU A 63 -8.13 8.21 -28.51
C GLU A 63 -8.80 9.20 -29.47
N CYS A 64 -8.08 10.24 -29.89
CA CYS A 64 -8.50 11.16 -30.94
C CYS A 64 -7.38 11.36 -31.98
N PRO A 65 -7.72 11.55 -33.27
CA PRO A 65 -6.72 11.66 -34.32
C PRO A 65 -5.93 12.97 -34.23
N LEU A 66 -4.64 12.90 -34.53
CA LEU A 66 -3.75 14.05 -34.63
C LEU A 66 -3.88 14.67 -36.03
N ARG A 67 -4.64 15.77 -36.14
CA ARG A 67 -4.95 16.41 -37.44
C ARG A 67 -3.72 16.96 -38.17
N GLY A 68 -2.64 17.27 -37.46
CA GLY A 68 -1.35 17.63 -38.05
C GLY A 68 -0.54 16.42 -38.58
N GLY A 69 -1.09 15.21 -38.56
CA GLY A 69 -0.52 14.02 -39.18
C GLY A 69 0.85 13.66 -38.63
N LEU A 70 1.79 13.34 -39.54
CA LEU A 70 3.19 12.99 -39.22
C LEU A 70 3.89 14.05 -38.36
N GLU A 71 3.63 15.33 -38.63
CA GLU A 71 4.27 16.43 -37.90
C GLU A 71 3.81 16.48 -36.45
N GLN A 72 2.50 16.31 -36.21
CA GLN A 72 1.94 16.34 -34.86
C GLN A 72 2.30 15.07 -34.09
N ALA A 73 2.30 13.91 -34.74
CA ALA A 73 2.75 12.65 -34.13
C ALA A 73 4.21 12.73 -33.69
N ARG A 74 5.09 13.30 -34.53
CA ARG A 74 6.50 13.53 -34.19
C ARG A 74 6.66 14.53 -33.04
N ALA A 75 5.89 15.63 -33.06
CA ALA A 75 5.90 16.61 -31.97
C ALA A 75 5.37 16.02 -30.65
N LEU A 76 4.37 15.14 -30.70
CA LEU A 76 3.87 14.42 -29.53
C LEU A 76 4.95 13.49 -28.95
N ALA A 77 5.63 12.70 -29.78
CA ALA A 77 6.75 11.87 -29.34
C ALA A 77 7.85 12.69 -28.64
N GLY A 78 8.22 13.84 -29.22
CA GLY A 78 9.14 14.79 -28.58
C GLY A 78 8.61 15.38 -27.27
N TRP A 79 7.32 15.67 -27.19
CA TRP A 79 6.68 16.17 -25.96
C TRP A 79 6.68 15.13 -24.84
N ILE A 80 6.51 13.85 -25.15
CA ILE A 80 6.61 12.75 -24.17
C ILE A 80 8.01 12.73 -23.52
N LEU A 81 9.07 12.93 -24.31
CA LEU A 81 10.43 13.06 -23.78
C LEU A 81 10.58 14.27 -22.84
N LEU A 82 9.94 15.41 -23.16
CA LEU A 82 9.90 16.56 -22.28
C LEU A 82 9.19 16.23 -20.96
N LEU A 83 8.02 15.58 -21.02
CA LEU A 83 7.28 15.17 -19.83
C LEU A 83 8.13 14.28 -18.93
N ARG A 84 8.80 13.28 -19.49
CA ARG A 84 9.72 12.40 -18.73
C ARG A 84 10.84 13.18 -18.06
N SER A 85 11.49 14.08 -18.78
CA SER A 85 12.55 14.92 -18.22
C SER A 85 12.04 15.78 -17.06
N GLU A 86 10.87 16.41 -17.19
CA GLU A 86 10.29 17.24 -16.13
C GLU A 86 9.90 16.39 -14.91
N LEU A 87 9.33 15.20 -15.12
CA LEU A 87 8.99 14.26 -14.06
C LEU A 87 10.23 13.79 -13.29
N VAL A 88 11.31 13.41 -13.97
CA VAL A 88 12.56 13.00 -13.29
C VAL A 88 13.14 14.15 -12.46
N ILE A 89 13.09 15.39 -12.98
CA ILE A 89 13.58 16.58 -12.26
C ILE A 89 12.73 16.88 -11.00
N LYS A 90 11.42 16.68 -11.07
CA LYS A 90 10.48 17.14 -10.02
C LYS A 90 10.09 16.06 -9.02
N VAL A 91 9.95 14.82 -9.47
CA VAL A 91 9.45 13.68 -8.71
C VAL A 91 10.59 12.73 -8.35
N GLY A 92 11.42 12.38 -9.34
CA GLY A 92 12.62 11.55 -9.16
C GLY A 92 12.80 10.52 -10.26
N THR A 93 13.90 9.77 -10.23
CA THR A 93 14.26 8.79 -11.26
C THR A 93 13.31 7.59 -11.35
N HIS A 94 12.42 7.41 -10.37
CA HIS A 94 11.38 6.38 -10.36
C HIS A 94 10.12 6.80 -11.13
N ALA A 95 9.98 8.07 -11.54
CA ALA A 95 8.80 8.53 -12.24
C ALA A 95 8.67 7.90 -13.64
N GLN A 96 7.44 7.68 -14.09
CA GLN A 96 7.15 6.95 -15.33
C GLN A 96 6.08 7.61 -16.19
N VAL A 97 6.27 7.49 -17.50
CA VAL A 97 5.27 7.79 -18.52
C VAL A 97 4.98 6.53 -19.33
N ILE A 98 3.72 6.08 -19.33
CA ILE A 98 3.28 4.89 -20.07
C ILE A 98 2.46 5.33 -21.28
N TRP A 99 2.75 4.79 -22.46
CA TRP A 99 2.00 5.07 -23.68
C TRP A 99 1.00 3.96 -23.97
N TYR A 100 -0.29 4.30 -24.14
CA TYR A 100 -1.31 3.36 -24.59
C TYR A 100 -1.35 3.27 -26.13
N ASP A 101 -1.47 2.05 -26.65
CA ASP A 101 -1.53 1.71 -28.07
C ASP A 101 -2.75 2.31 -28.78
N SER A 102 -2.68 3.58 -29.13
CA SER A 102 -3.80 4.38 -29.63
C SER A 102 -3.46 5.02 -30.98
N VAL A 103 -2.91 6.24 -31.01
CA VAL A 103 -2.43 6.86 -32.24
C VAL A 103 -1.14 6.22 -32.74
N VAL A 104 -1.06 6.02 -34.06
CA VAL A 104 0.15 5.54 -34.76
C VAL A 104 0.95 6.70 -35.36
N PHE A 105 2.14 6.40 -35.90
CA PHE A 105 3.14 7.37 -36.37
C PHE A 105 2.62 8.46 -37.33
N ASN A 106 1.51 8.22 -38.04
CA ASN A 106 0.89 9.16 -38.98
C ASN A 106 -0.26 9.97 -38.36
N GLY A 107 -0.49 9.86 -37.05
CA GLY A 107 -1.54 10.58 -36.32
C GLY A 107 -2.92 9.92 -36.33
N GLN A 108 -3.11 8.78 -36.99
CA GLN A 108 -4.38 8.06 -36.97
C GLN A 108 -4.55 7.25 -35.68
N VAL A 109 -5.75 7.23 -35.10
CA VAL A 109 -6.10 6.29 -34.02
C VAL A 109 -6.28 4.90 -34.63
N ARG A 110 -5.35 4.00 -34.33
CA ARG A 110 -5.35 2.61 -34.81
C ARG A 110 -4.64 1.72 -33.80
N TRP A 111 -5.40 1.08 -32.91
CA TRP A 111 -4.88 0.05 -32.03
C TRP A 111 -4.22 -1.08 -32.85
N GLN A 112 -3.00 -1.45 -32.47
CA GLN A 112 -2.24 -2.51 -33.12
C GLN A 112 -2.34 -3.84 -32.38
N ASP A 113 -2.81 -3.80 -31.13
CA ASP A 113 -2.85 -4.89 -30.17
C ASP A 113 -1.48 -5.53 -29.88
N ARG A 114 -0.38 -4.90 -30.34
CA ARG A 114 1.00 -5.33 -30.15
C ARG A 114 1.98 -4.19 -30.42
N LEU A 115 3.20 -4.32 -29.93
CA LEU A 115 4.30 -3.45 -30.35
C LEU A 115 4.68 -3.76 -31.81
N ASN A 116 4.73 -2.73 -32.65
CA ASN A 116 5.25 -2.84 -34.02
C ASN A 116 5.76 -1.47 -34.51
N ASN A 117 6.20 -1.39 -35.77
CA ASN A 117 6.81 -0.16 -36.29
C ASN A 117 5.85 1.05 -36.35
N LEU A 118 4.52 0.82 -36.34
CA LEU A 118 3.54 1.88 -36.42
C LEU A 118 3.38 2.66 -35.11
N ASN A 119 3.64 2.02 -33.96
CA ASN A 119 3.58 2.64 -32.63
C ASN A 119 4.96 2.78 -31.95
N LEU A 120 6.01 2.21 -32.54
CA LEU A 120 7.39 2.28 -32.03
C LEU A 120 7.87 3.69 -31.65
N PRO A 121 7.60 4.77 -32.42
CA PRO A 121 8.06 6.12 -32.04
C PRO A 121 7.59 6.57 -30.65
N PHE A 122 6.38 6.16 -30.25
CA PHE A 122 5.83 6.52 -28.94
C PHE A 122 6.40 5.65 -27.82
N PHE A 123 6.60 4.35 -28.06
CA PHE A 123 7.27 3.46 -27.09
C PHE A 123 8.72 3.90 -26.80
N LEU A 124 9.48 4.29 -27.83
CA LEU A 124 10.84 4.80 -27.65
C LEU A 124 10.88 6.12 -26.88
N SER A 125 9.79 6.89 -26.94
CA SER A 125 9.68 8.19 -26.28
C SER A 125 9.17 8.07 -24.83
N SER A 126 8.33 7.08 -24.51
CA SER A 126 7.79 6.81 -23.17
C SER A 126 8.76 6.00 -22.29
N ASP A 127 8.38 5.62 -21.07
CA ASP A 127 9.06 4.63 -20.21
C ASP A 127 8.54 3.21 -20.46
N ALA A 128 7.24 3.07 -20.72
CA ALA A 128 6.63 1.79 -21.06
C ALA A 128 5.54 1.91 -22.14
N PHE A 129 5.13 0.76 -22.67
CA PHE A 129 4.06 0.62 -23.65
C PHE A 129 2.94 -0.24 -23.07
N PHE A 130 1.70 0.17 -23.26
CA PHE A 130 0.50 -0.59 -22.91
C PHE A 130 -0.24 -0.92 -24.21
N THR A 131 -0.26 -2.19 -24.60
CA THR A 131 -1.00 -2.66 -25.78
C THR A 131 -2.51 -2.52 -25.58
N ASN A 132 -3.28 -2.36 -26.66
CA ASN A 132 -4.71 -2.62 -26.61
C ASN A 132 -4.97 -4.11 -26.24
N TYR A 133 -6.19 -4.43 -25.82
CA TYR A 133 -6.54 -5.73 -25.23
C TYR A 133 -7.27 -6.69 -26.18
N THR A 134 -7.42 -6.33 -27.47
CA THR A 134 -8.13 -7.18 -28.45
C THR A 134 -7.19 -8.04 -29.31
N TRP A 135 -6.06 -8.47 -28.77
CA TRP A 135 -5.12 -9.32 -29.49
C TRP A 135 -5.56 -10.80 -29.56
N PRO A 136 -5.18 -11.53 -30.64
CA PRO A 136 -5.25 -13.00 -30.70
C PRO A 136 -4.03 -13.66 -30.00
N PRO A 137 -4.13 -14.94 -29.61
CA PRO A 137 -3.09 -15.67 -28.83
C PRO A 137 -1.64 -15.57 -29.31
N SER A 138 -1.41 -15.35 -30.61
CA SER A 138 -0.06 -15.27 -31.18
C SER A 138 0.64 -13.92 -31.00
N PHE A 139 -0.09 -12.85 -30.67
CA PHE A 139 0.47 -11.49 -30.64
C PHE A 139 1.44 -11.21 -29.49
N PRO A 140 1.30 -11.75 -28.28
CA PRO A 140 2.33 -11.62 -27.26
C PRO A 140 3.70 -12.14 -27.74
N ALA A 141 3.75 -13.35 -28.32
CA ALA A 141 4.97 -13.90 -28.88
C ALA A 141 5.55 -13.04 -30.04
N LEU A 142 4.69 -12.54 -30.93
CA LEU A 142 5.11 -11.63 -32.01
C LEU A 142 5.63 -10.29 -31.49
N THR A 143 5.04 -9.78 -30.41
CA THR A 143 5.50 -8.56 -29.70
C THR A 143 6.91 -8.77 -29.17
N ALA A 144 7.15 -9.88 -28.46
CA ALA A 144 8.45 -10.22 -27.93
C ALA A 144 9.50 -10.40 -29.03
N GLN A 145 9.14 -11.11 -30.11
CA GLN A 145 10.01 -11.29 -31.27
C GLN A 145 10.36 -9.94 -31.93
N TYR A 146 9.37 -9.06 -32.11
CA TYR A 146 9.60 -7.74 -32.69
C TYR A 146 10.53 -6.91 -31.81
N PHE A 147 10.30 -6.87 -30.50
CA PHE A 147 11.16 -6.16 -29.55
C PHE A 147 12.61 -6.66 -29.61
N MET A 148 12.82 -7.98 -29.62
CA MET A 148 14.15 -8.60 -29.71
C MET A 148 14.85 -8.36 -31.06
N SER A 149 14.10 -7.97 -32.10
CA SER A 149 14.66 -7.63 -33.41
C SER A 149 15.10 -6.17 -33.54
N LEU A 150 14.79 -5.32 -32.56
CA LEU A 150 15.15 -3.91 -32.58
C LEU A 150 16.67 -3.73 -32.44
N ASP A 151 17.20 -2.70 -33.10
CA ASP A 151 18.60 -2.29 -32.90
C ASP A 151 18.81 -1.92 -31.42
N PRO A 152 19.79 -2.54 -30.72
CA PRO A 152 20.09 -2.24 -29.32
C PRO A 152 20.31 -0.75 -29.04
N VAL A 153 20.79 0.04 -30.00
CA VAL A 153 20.97 1.50 -29.85
C VAL A 153 19.65 2.24 -29.58
N LEU A 154 18.52 1.72 -30.08
CA LEU A 154 17.21 2.34 -29.86
C LEU A 154 16.70 2.14 -28.43
N ILE A 155 17.07 1.02 -27.81
CA ILE A 155 16.53 0.53 -26.53
C ILE A 155 17.55 0.53 -25.38
N SER A 156 18.78 1.00 -25.61
CA SER A 156 19.87 1.09 -24.63
C SER A 156 20.28 2.54 -24.35
N ASP A 157 20.84 2.79 -23.17
CA ASP A 157 21.38 4.08 -22.74
C ASP A 157 22.75 4.45 -23.35
N ALA A 158 23.34 3.59 -24.17
CA ALA A 158 24.71 3.75 -24.69
C ALA A 158 24.99 5.07 -25.46
N THR A 159 23.95 5.84 -25.81
CA THR A 159 24.06 7.11 -26.54
C THR A 159 23.38 8.30 -25.86
N LYS A 160 22.76 8.11 -24.68
CA LYS A 160 21.93 9.13 -24.03
C LYS A 160 22.56 9.56 -22.70
N GLY A 161 22.57 10.88 -22.44
CA GLY A 161 23.23 11.48 -21.28
C GLY A 161 22.69 10.99 -19.92
N PRO A 162 23.34 11.36 -18.81
CA PRO A 162 23.14 10.74 -17.48
C PRO A 162 21.78 11.04 -16.81
N THR A 163 20.84 11.71 -17.48
CA THR A 163 19.64 12.29 -16.84
C THR A 163 18.36 11.49 -17.03
N ILE A 164 18.27 10.60 -18.02
CA ILE A 164 17.06 9.78 -18.26
C ILE A 164 17.51 8.35 -18.59
N SER A 165 17.23 7.39 -17.70
CA SER A 165 17.39 5.98 -18.08
C SER A 165 16.31 5.59 -19.07
N SER A 166 16.71 5.00 -20.18
CA SER A 166 15.85 4.61 -21.30
C SER A 166 16.02 3.15 -21.68
N VAL A 167 16.68 2.36 -20.82
CA VAL A 167 16.81 0.92 -21.02
C VAL A 167 15.42 0.31 -21.12
N LYS A 168 15.10 -0.23 -22.29
CA LYS A 168 13.87 -0.99 -22.50
C LYS A 168 14.14 -2.47 -22.33
N SER A 169 13.16 -3.17 -21.79
CA SER A 169 13.11 -4.63 -21.76
C SER A 169 11.72 -5.09 -22.20
N LEU A 170 11.51 -6.40 -22.31
CA LEU A 170 10.16 -6.96 -22.50
C LEU A 170 9.21 -6.55 -21.37
N GLN A 171 9.71 -6.34 -20.16
CA GLN A 171 8.93 -5.87 -19.02
C GLN A 171 8.50 -4.39 -19.17
N SER A 172 9.08 -3.64 -20.10
CA SER A 172 8.59 -2.32 -20.50
C SER A 172 7.33 -2.39 -21.39
N ILE A 173 6.84 -3.58 -21.74
CA ILE A 173 5.66 -3.81 -22.57
C ILE A 173 4.58 -4.50 -21.73
N PHE A 174 3.55 -3.74 -21.38
CA PHE A 174 2.37 -4.20 -20.67
C PHE A 174 1.31 -4.64 -21.68
N THR A 175 1.09 -5.95 -21.78
CA THR A 175 0.09 -6.52 -22.67
C THR A 175 -1.29 -6.45 -22.01
N GLY A 176 -2.22 -5.77 -22.69
CA GLY A 176 -3.53 -5.44 -22.14
C GLY A 176 -4.47 -6.63 -22.01
N VAL A 177 -5.20 -6.74 -20.90
CA VAL A 177 -6.29 -7.69 -20.67
C VAL A 177 -7.48 -6.90 -20.14
N ASP A 178 -8.61 -6.92 -20.84
CA ASP A 178 -9.83 -6.32 -20.33
C ASP A 178 -10.57 -7.31 -19.44
N VAL A 179 -10.64 -7.02 -18.14
CA VAL A 179 -11.27 -7.86 -17.13
C VAL A 179 -12.79 -7.93 -17.35
N TRP A 180 -13.40 -6.98 -18.07
CA TRP A 180 -14.80 -7.11 -18.50
C TRP A 180 -15.00 -8.02 -19.71
N GLY A 181 -13.92 -8.43 -20.38
CA GLY A 181 -13.99 -9.39 -21.48
C GLY A 181 -14.45 -8.82 -22.82
N ARG A 182 -14.42 -7.50 -23.04
CA ARG A 182 -14.90 -6.88 -24.29
C ARG A 182 -13.91 -7.11 -25.43
N GLY A 183 -13.96 -8.31 -26.00
CA GLY A 183 -13.06 -8.76 -27.07
C GLY A 183 -11.69 -9.22 -26.60
N SER A 184 -11.45 -9.25 -25.28
CA SER A 184 -10.21 -9.80 -24.69
C SER A 184 -10.16 -11.31 -24.83
N HIS A 185 -8.96 -11.85 -25.08
CA HIS A 185 -8.76 -13.29 -25.06
C HIS A 185 -9.16 -13.87 -23.70
N GLY A 186 -9.85 -15.02 -23.70
CA GLY A 186 -10.34 -15.66 -22.48
C GLY A 186 -11.65 -15.09 -21.89
N GLY A 187 -12.16 -13.96 -22.39
CA GLY A 187 -13.47 -13.43 -22.00
C GLY A 187 -13.52 -12.64 -20.69
N GLY A 188 -12.38 -12.26 -20.12
CA GLY A 188 -12.32 -11.46 -18.88
C GLY A 188 -12.75 -12.23 -17.63
N GLY A 189 -12.94 -11.53 -16.51
CA GLY A 189 -13.32 -12.07 -15.21
C GLY A 189 -12.38 -13.19 -14.77
N PHE A 190 -12.95 -14.32 -14.33
CA PHE A 190 -12.17 -15.53 -14.06
C PHE A 190 -11.55 -16.17 -15.31
N GLY A 191 -11.88 -15.72 -16.53
CA GLY A 191 -11.22 -16.13 -17.76
C GLY A 191 -9.92 -15.40 -18.08
N CYS A 192 -9.54 -14.37 -17.30
CA CYS A 192 -8.30 -13.60 -17.49
C CYS A 192 -7.04 -14.48 -17.53
N TYR A 193 -6.99 -15.58 -16.75
CA TYR A 193 -5.85 -16.49 -16.72
C TYR A 193 -5.46 -17.04 -18.10
N LYS A 194 -6.45 -17.26 -18.99
CA LYS A 194 -6.21 -17.70 -20.38
C LYS A 194 -5.38 -16.70 -21.16
N ALA A 195 -5.65 -15.40 -20.98
CA ALA A 195 -4.81 -14.35 -21.55
C ALA A 195 -3.42 -14.31 -20.90
N LEU A 196 -3.35 -14.45 -19.57
CA LEU A 196 -2.09 -14.47 -18.83
C LEU A 196 -1.17 -15.62 -19.26
N THR A 197 -1.73 -16.80 -19.57
CA THR A 197 -0.98 -17.95 -20.13
C THR A 197 -0.25 -17.61 -21.43
N HIS A 198 -0.83 -16.76 -22.28
CA HIS A 198 -0.20 -16.35 -23.55
C HIS A 198 0.77 -15.17 -23.39
N ILE A 199 0.52 -14.28 -22.43
CA ILE A 199 1.46 -13.19 -22.10
C ILE A 199 2.71 -13.78 -21.46
N ASP A 200 2.54 -14.83 -20.65
CA ASP A 200 3.57 -15.62 -19.99
C ASP A 200 4.63 -14.74 -19.29
N PRO A 201 4.26 -14.01 -18.21
CA PRO A 201 5.15 -13.05 -17.58
C PRO A 201 6.44 -13.66 -17.03
N GLN A 202 6.42 -14.95 -16.66
CA GLN A 202 7.58 -15.64 -16.07
C GLN A 202 8.53 -16.16 -17.14
N SER A 203 8.04 -16.77 -18.23
CA SER A 203 8.91 -17.41 -19.22
C SER A 203 9.17 -16.52 -20.44
N LEU A 204 8.12 -15.86 -20.97
CA LEU A 204 8.28 -14.91 -22.08
C LEU A 204 8.80 -13.55 -21.59
N GLY A 205 8.44 -13.14 -20.37
CA GLY A 205 8.96 -11.93 -19.73
C GLY A 205 8.24 -10.64 -20.12
N LEU A 206 7.06 -10.72 -20.74
CA LEU A 206 6.18 -9.56 -20.97
C LEU A 206 5.44 -9.17 -19.70
N SER A 207 5.16 -7.87 -19.54
CA SER A 207 4.31 -7.38 -18.46
C SER A 207 2.83 -7.47 -18.85
N VAL A 208 1.94 -7.34 -17.86
CA VAL A 208 0.48 -7.40 -18.03
C VAL A 208 -0.14 -6.09 -17.57
N ALA A 209 -1.11 -5.57 -18.31
CA ALA A 209 -1.99 -4.50 -17.84
C ALA A 209 -3.44 -4.99 -17.76
N LEU A 210 -3.99 -5.07 -16.55
CA LEU A 210 -5.39 -5.42 -16.32
C LEU A 210 -6.25 -4.14 -16.39
N PHE A 211 -7.17 -4.08 -17.34
CA PHE A 211 -8.10 -2.97 -17.53
C PHE A 211 -9.47 -3.31 -16.95
N GLY A 212 -10.01 -2.42 -16.11
CA GLY A 212 -11.35 -2.59 -15.53
C GLY A 212 -11.40 -3.59 -14.37
N GLN A 213 -10.34 -3.64 -13.55
CA GLN A 213 -10.20 -4.59 -12.45
C GLN A 213 -11.23 -4.43 -11.32
N ALA A 214 -11.93 -3.29 -11.25
CA ALA A 214 -13.07 -3.09 -10.36
C ALA A 214 -14.29 -4.00 -10.70
N TRP A 215 -14.19 -4.79 -11.77
CA TRP A 215 -15.19 -5.77 -12.21
C TRP A 215 -15.79 -6.61 -11.07
N THR A 216 -14.99 -7.06 -10.11
CA THR A 216 -15.48 -7.89 -8.99
C THR A 216 -16.49 -7.16 -8.10
N TRP A 217 -16.39 -5.84 -7.99
CA TRP A 217 -17.39 -5.01 -7.33
C TRP A 217 -18.51 -4.64 -8.31
N GLU A 218 -18.14 -4.03 -9.43
CA GLU A 218 -19.07 -3.37 -10.36
C GLU A 218 -20.03 -4.36 -11.04
N SER A 219 -19.65 -5.63 -11.23
CA SER A 219 -20.51 -6.65 -11.84
C SER A 219 -21.59 -7.20 -10.90
N GLU A 220 -21.44 -6.98 -9.60
CA GLU A 220 -22.29 -7.58 -8.56
C GLU A 220 -23.02 -6.53 -7.71
N GLN A 221 -22.59 -5.25 -7.72
CA GLN A 221 -23.03 -4.19 -6.81
C GLN A 221 -24.55 -3.96 -6.71
N ASP A 222 -25.30 -4.23 -7.79
CA ASP A 222 -26.76 -4.04 -7.83
C ASP A 222 -27.56 -5.28 -7.40
N LYS A 223 -26.89 -6.39 -7.06
CA LYS A 223 -27.55 -7.64 -6.67
C LYS A 223 -28.01 -7.61 -5.21
N PRO A 224 -29.20 -8.16 -4.88
CA PRO A 224 -29.68 -8.23 -3.51
C PRO A 224 -28.73 -8.98 -2.58
N GLY A 225 -28.40 -8.38 -1.44
CA GLY A 225 -27.53 -8.98 -0.43
C GLY A 225 -26.05 -8.70 -0.62
N TRP A 226 -25.64 -8.11 -1.77
CA TRP A 226 -24.25 -7.75 -2.03
C TRP A 226 -23.71 -6.81 -0.96
N ASN A 227 -22.61 -7.22 -0.34
CA ASN A 227 -21.96 -6.50 0.75
C ASN A 227 -20.44 -6.74 0.70
N TRP A 228 -19.70 -6.07 1.58
CA TRP A 228 -18.24 -6.15 1.60
C TRP A 228 -17.70 -7.57 1.82
N ASP A 229 -18.36 -8.37 2.66
CA ASP A 229 -17.90 -9.73 2.96
C ASP A 229 -17.99 -10.60 1.68
N GLN A 230 -19.10 -10.47 0.94
CA GLN A 230 -19.30 -11.18 -0.34
C GLN A 230 -18.36 -10.67 -1.45
N TRP A 231 -18.17 -9.34 -1.54
CA TRP A 231 -17.22 -8.77 -2.49
C TRP A 231 -15.80 -9.25 -2.22
N TRP A 232 -15.38 -9.27 -0.96
CA TRP A 232 -14.04 -9.68 -0.57
C TRP A 232 -13.79 -11.17 -0.89
N GLU A 233 -14.80 -12.02 -0.69
CA GLU A 233 -14.76 -13.42 -1.15
C GLU A 233 -14.60 -13.55 -2.66
N TYR A 234 -15.27 -12.71 -3.43
CA TYR A 234 -15.23 -12.71 -4.89
C TYR A 234 -13.91 -12.15 -5.45
N GLU A 235 -13.44 -11.03 -4.89
CA GLU A 235 -12.16 -10.39 -5.19
C GLU A 235 -11.00 -11.35 -4.98
N ARG A 236 -10.98 -12.05 -3.84
CA ARG A 236 -9.95 -13.03 -3.52
C ARG A 236 -9.83 -14.12 -4.57
N LYS A 237 -10.96 -14.66 -5.06
CA LYS A 237 -10.98 -15.73 -6.06
C LYS A 237 -10.23 -15.33 -7.33
N LEU A 238 -10.42 -14.09 -7.78
CA LEU A 238 -9.75 -13.57 -8.98
C LEU A 238 -8.24 -13.44 -8.75
N TRP A 239 -7.85 -12.76 -7.66
CA TRP A 239 -6.46 -12.36 -7.46
C TRP A 239 -5.56 -13.46 -6.91
N ILE A 240 -6.05 -14.21 -5.92
CA ILE A 240 -5.22 -15.11 -5.09
C ILE A 240 -5.77 -16.55 -5.07
N GLY A 241 -7.01 -16.75 -5.50
CA GLY A 241 -7.67 -18.04 -5.61
C GLY A 241 -8.72 -18.29 -4.52
N PRO A 242 -9.43 -19.43 -4.59
CA PRO A 242 -10.42 -19.79 -3.58
C PRO A 242 -9.76 -20.05 -2.21
N ALA A 243 -10.54 -19.87 -1.14
CA ALA A 243 -10.09 -20.17 0.22
C ALA A 243 -9.91 -21.68 0.42
N ASP A 244 -10.85 -22.47 -0.11
CA ASP A 244 -10.73 -23.92 -0.22
C ASP A 244 -10.03 -24.27 -1.55
N PRO A 245 -8.83 -24.89 -1.51
CA PRO A 245 -8.12 -25.33 -2.72
C PRO A 245 -8.90 -26.31 -3.60
N GLN A 246 -9.93 -26.98 -3.06
CA GLN A 246 -10.79 -27.92 -3.80
C GLN A 246 -11.97 -27.23 -4.50
N GLU A 247 -12.22 -25.94 -4.23
CA GLU A 247 -13.29 -25.18 -4.88
C GLU A 247 -13.02 -25.03 -6.38
N VAL A 248 -13.95 -25.52 -7.21
CA VAL A 248 -13.89 -25.33 -8.66
C VAL A 248 -14.49 -23.97 -9.02
N ILE A 249 -13.66 -23.07 -9.57
CA ILE A 249 -14.12 -21.76 -10.05
C ILE A 249 -14.72 -21.89 -11.45
N PRO A 250 -16.01 -21.60 -11.65
CA PRO A 250 -16.63 -21.67 -12.95
C PRO A 250 -16.12 -20.54 -13.86
N VAL A 251 -15.60 -20.91 -15.03
CA VAL A 251 -15.15 -19.97 -16.06
C VAL A 251 -16.05 -20.13 -17.29
N PRO A 252 -16.91 -19.14 -17.61
CA PRO A 252 -17.74 -19.20 -18.81
C PRO A 252 -16.93 -19.28 -20.10
N ASP A 253 -17.50 -19.90 -21.14
CA ASP A 253 -16.91 -19.89 -22.48
C ASP A 253 -16.92 -18.49 -23.07
N ALA A 254 -15.77 -18.06 -23.59
CA ALA A 254 -15.63 -16.77 -24.23
C ALA A 254 -16.15 -16.80 -25.69
N PRO A 255 -16.86 -15.76 -26.15
CA PRO A 255 -17.23 -15.65 -27.56
C PRO A 255 -15.99 -15.64 -28.46
N ARG A 256 -15.94 -16.54 -29.44
CA ARG A 256 -14.84 -16.61 -30.43
C ARG A 256 -15.08 -15.69 -31.60
N ARG A 257 -14.02 -15.09 -32.14
CA ARG A 257 -14.10 -14.33 -33.39
C ARG A 257 -14.32 -15.27 -34.58
N PRO A 258 -14.96 -14.81 -35.67
CA PRO A 258 -15.09 -15.62 -36.88
C PRO A 258 -13.74 -16.12 -37.40
N GLY A 259 -13.57 -17.45 -37.50
CA GLY A 259 -12.34 -18.07 -37.97
C GLY A 259 -11.23 -18.23 -36.92
N GLU A 260 -11.47 -17.84 -35.68
CA GLU A 260 -10.53 -18.06 -34.58
C GLU A 260 -10.50 -19.56 -34.17
N PRO A 261 -9.32 -20.20 -34.14
CA PRO A 261 -9.22 -21.60 -33.72
C PRO A 261 -9.60 -21.75 -32.25
N GLU A 262 -9.96 -22.97 -31.86
CA GLU A 262 -10.09 -23.30 -30.44
C GLU A 262 -8.72 -23.21 -29.75
N CYS A 263 -8.69 -22.59 -28.59
CA CYS A 263 -7.50 -22.44 -27.75
C CYS A 263 -7.78 -23.10 -26.40
N PRO A 264 -7.46 -24.40 -26.23
CA PRO A 264 -7.71 -25.11 -24.99
C PRO A 264 -6.80 -24.57 -23.88
N HIS A 265 -7.33 -24.54 -22.66
CA HIS A 265 -6.62 -24.13 -21.45
C HIS A 265 -6.95 -25.11 -20.33
N ASP A 266 -6.04 -25.20 -19.35
CA ASP A 266 -6.24 -25.99 -18.15
C ASP A 266 -7.27 -25.33 -17.21
N ALA A 267 -7.40 -25.89 -15.99
CA ALA A 267 -8.26 -25.36 -14.96
C ALA A 267 -7.92 -23.90 -14.60
N PHE A 268 -8.86 -23.22 -13.96
CA PHE A 268 -8.69 -21.84 -13.51
C PHE A 268 -7.42 -21.68 -12.66
N GLU A 269 -6.64 -20.66 -12.97
CA GLU A 269 -5.53 -20.20 -12.14
C GLU A 269 -5.77 -18.74 -11.71
N PRO A 270 -5.52 -18.39 -10.43
CA PRO A 270 -5.64 -17.01 -9.98
C PRO A 270 -4.57 -16.12 -10.60
N VAL A 271 -4.83 -14.82 -10.67
CA VAL A 271 -3.89 -13.84 -11.27
C VAL A 271 -2.50 -13.94 -10.63
N SER A 272 -2.40 -14.15 -9.31
CA SER A 272 -1.12 -14.26 -8.60
C SER A 272 -0.24 -15.41 -9.06
N ALA A 273 -0.79 -16.49 -9.64
CA ALA A 273 -0.01 -17.64 -10.11
C ALA A 273 0.95 -17.27 -11.26
N PHE A 274 0.66 -16.19 -11.99
CA PHE A 274 1.42 -15.75 -13.16
C PHE A 274 2.57 -14.79 -12.81
N PHE A 275 2.71 -14.37 -11.56
CA PHE A 275 3.71 -13.37 -11.16
C PHE A 275 4.58 -13.87 -10.02
N VAL A 276 5.84 -13.42 -10.03
CA VAL A 276 6.76 -13.66 -8.91
C VAL A 276 6.32 -12.80 -7.73
N HIS A 277 6.28 -13.42 -6.55
CA HIS A 277 5.97 -12.73 -5.31
C HIS A 277 7.06 -11.70 -4.97
N ALA A 278 6.66 -10.45 -4.79
CA ALA A 278 7.56 -9.37 -4.39
C ALA A 278 7.40 -9.08 -2.89
N THR A 279 8.52 -9.00 -2.19
CA THR A 279 8.55 -8.60 -0.78
C THR A 279 8.49 -7.07 -0.66
N PRO A 280 7.98 -6.54 0.47
CA PRO A 280 7.96 -5.11 0.72
C PRO A 280 9.39 -4.53 0.81
N PRO A 281 9.54 -3.19 0.74
CA PRO A 281 10.82 -2.53 0.93
C PRO A 281 11.51 -2.91 2.24
N ASP A 282 12.83 -2.78 2.25
CA ASP A 282 13.62 -3.07 3.45
C ASP A 282 13.20 -2.15 4.62
N PRO A 283 12.87 -2.71 5.80
CA PRO A 283 12.53 -1.94 6.99
C PRO A 283 13.56 -0.88 7.40
N ALA A 284 14.83 -1.02 6.99
CA ALA A 284 15.89 -0.03 7.23
C ALA A 284 15.82 1.19 6.29
N GLN A 285 15.05 1.09 5.21
CA GLN A 285 14.78 2.21 4.29
C GLN A 285 13.40 2.82 4.56
N LEU A 286 12.42 1.96 4.86
CA LEU A 286 11.06 2.35 5.19
C LEU A 286 10.53 1.39 6.25
N VAL A 287 10.32 1.90 7.47
CA VAL A 287 9.74 1.12 8.57
C VAL A 287 8.52 0.36 8.09
N PHE A 288 8.53 -0.96 8.31
CA PHE A 288 7.38 -1.78 7.99
C PHE A 288 6.37 -1.68 9.14
N TYR A 289 5.13 -1.33 8.80
CA TYR A 289 4.03 -1.31 9.74
C TYR A 289 2.77 -1.89 9.09
N THR A 290 2.03 -2.68 9.84
CA THR A 290 0.67 -3.02 9.50
C THR A 290 -0.20 -3.20 10.73
N SER A 291 -1.46 -2.74 10.62
CA SER A 291 -2.57 -3.12 11.50
C SER A 291 -3.54 -4.08 10.80
N PHE A 292 -3.09 -4.72 9.73
CA PHE A 292 -3.88 -5.63 8.88
C PHE A 292 -5.18 -5.02 8.36
N SER A 293 -5.21 -3.70 8.11
CA SER A 293 -6.43 -3.04 7.68
C SER A 293 -6.54 -3.01 6.15
N PRO A 294 -7.70 -3.35 5.58
CA PRO A 294 -8.00 -3.13 4.16
C PRO A 294 -8.29 -1.66 3.82
N GLY A 295 -8.23 -0.73 4.78
CA GLY A 295 -8.58 0.68 4.59
C GLY A 295 -10.09 0.95 4.65
N VAL A 296 -10.86 -0.01 5.19
CA VAL A 296 -12.30 0.09 5.41
C VAL A 296 -12.64 -0.60 6.72
N GLY A 297 -13.73 -0.22 7.38
CA GLY A 297 -14.12 -0.88 8.63
C GLY A 297 -15.51 -0.46 9.12
N ARG A 298 -16.01 -1.12 10.17
CA ARG A 298 -17.26 -0.72 10.87
C ARG A 298 -17.00 0.00 12.19
N SER A 299 -15.82 -0.21 12.75
CA SER A 299 -15.40 0.33 14.03
C SER A 299 -14.02 0.98 13.90
N TRP A 300 -13.58 1.73 14.91
CA TRP A 300 -12.19 2.19 15.03
C TRP A 300 -11.71 1.95 16.46
N PHE A 301 -10.53 1.37 16.60
CA PHE A 301 -9.92 1.02 17.87
C PHE A 301 -8.62 1.78 18.08
N VAL A 302 -8.35 2.12 19.33
CA VAL A 302 -7.09 2.70 19.79
C VAL A 302 -6.68 1.96 21.06
N GLU A 303 -5.53 1.29 21.03
CA GLU A 303 -5.07 0.39 22.10
C GLU A 303 -6.12 -0.63 22.59
N GLY A 304 -6.86 -1.24 21.66
CA GLY A 304 -7.91 -2.21 21.96
C GLY A 304 -9.23 -1.61 22.44
N VAL A 305 -9.36 -0.28 22.51
CA VAL A 305 -10.59 0.41 22.91
C VAL A 305 -11.35 0.86 21.66
N ASN A 306 -12.61 0.40 21.51
CA ASN A 306 -13.50 0.90 20.46
C ASN A 306 -13.86 2.37 20.73
N VAL A 307 -13.37 3.28 19.89
CA VAL A 307 -13.60 4.73 19.99
C VAL A 307 -14.59 5.25 18.95
N LEU A 308 -14.92 4.46 17.94
CA LEU A 308 -15.91 4.77 16.92
C LEU A 308 -16.66 3.49 16.53
N GLN A 309 -17.99 3.55 16.53
CA GLN A 309 -18.84 2.54 15.92
C GLN A 309 -19.71 3.22 14.86
N THR A 310 -19.63 2.73 13.62
CA THR A 310 -20.45 3.20 12.51
C THR A 310 -21.49 2.14 12.15
N LYS A 311 -22.65 2.60 11.64
CA LYS A 311 -23.70 1.70 11.15
C LYS A 311 -23.42 1.21 9.73
N ASP A 312 -23.01 2.13 8.86
CA ASP A 312 -22.86 1.89 7.42
C ASP A 312 -21.39 1.69 7.00
N GLY A 313 -20.45 1.69 7.97
CA GLY A 313 -19.02 1.57 7.73
C GLY A 313 -18.32 2.92 7.50
N TRP A 314 -16.99 2.85 7.39
CA TRP A 314 -16.12 3.93 6.94
C TRP A 314 -15.11 3.39 5.94
N ALA A 315 -14.62 4.27 5.05
CA ALA A 315 -13.56 3.95 4.09
C ALA A 315 -12.53 5.08 4.08
N ASP A 316 -11.26 4.72 4.28
CA ASP A 316 -10.10 5.59 4.17
C ASP A 316 -8.90 4.74 3.73
N VAL A 317 -8.60 4.78 2.43
CA VAL A 317 -7.54 3.97 1.80
C VAL A 317 -6.15 4.37 2.31
N ASP A 318 -6.00 5.56 2.90
CA ASP A 318 -4.76 5.95 3.60
C ASP A 318 -4.47 5.06 4.83
N LYS A 319 -5.48 4.34 5.33
CA LYS A 319 -5.36 3.36 6.42
C LYS A 319 -5.16 1.94 5.96
N GLN A 320 -5.15 1.70 4.66
CA GLN A 320 -4.83 0.39 4.12
C GLN A 320 -3.37 0.04 4.42
N SER A 321 -3.15 -1.16 4.95
CA SER A 321 -1.82 -1.71 5.22
C SER A 321 -1.72 -3.15 4.71
N ALA A 322 -0.51 -3.73 4.74
CA ALA A 322 -0.30 -5.10 4.28
C ALA A 322 -1.12 -6.09 5.13
N LEU A 323 -1.85 -7.03 4.52
CA LEU A 323 -2.63 -8.03 5.27
C LEU A 323 -1.78 -9.22 5.74
N GLY A 324 -0.45 -9.19 5.59
CA GLY A 324 0.41 -10.35 5.86
C GLY A 324 0.39 -11.33 4.69
N ASP A 325 1.33 -11.19 3.76
CA ASP A 325 1.36 -11.96 2.51
C ASP A 325 1.57 -13.47 2.66
N LEU A 326 2.03 -13.93 3.82
CA LEU A 326 2.23 -15.35 4.11
C LEU A 326 1.07 -16.00 4.89
N VAL A 327 0.17 -15.17 5.43
CA VAL A 327 -1.01 -15.59 6.22
C VAL A 327 -2.33 -15.29 5.51
N TRP A 328 -2.35 -14.25 4.68
CA TRP A 328 -3.50 -13.82 3.91
C TRP A 328 -3.36 -14.22 2.44
N PRO A 329 -4.41 -14.76 1.81
CA PRO A 329 -5.68 -15.23 2.38
C PRO A 329 -5.63 -16.70 2.80
N ARG A 330 -4.49 -17.36 2.57
CA ARG A 330 -4.30 -18.81 2.76
C ARG A 330 -3.11 -19.03 3.69
N PRO A 331 -3.34 -19.10 5.01
CA PRO A 331 -2.27 -19.34 5.94
C PRO A 331 -1.67 -20.72 5.70
N SER A 332 -0.35 -20.77 5.55
CA SER A 332 0.40 -22.01 5.35
C SER A 332 1.19 -22.33 6.61
N VAL A 333 0.59 -23.12 7.50
CA VAL A 333 1.27 -23.60 8.72
C VAL A 333 2.21 -24.75 8.38
N THR A 334 3.24 -24.94 9.18
CA THR A 334 4.09 -26.15 9.13
C THR A 334 4.34 -26.65 10.54
N TRP A 335 4.63 -27.94 10.72
CA TRP A 335 5.16 -28.39 12.01
C TRP A 335 6.51 -27.71 12.29
N GLU A 336 6.72 -27.24 13.53
CA GLU A 336 8.02 -26.68 13.93
C GLU A 336 9.09 -27.79 13.96
N ASN A 337 8.68 -28.97 14.42
CA ASN A 337 9.50 -30.18 14.43
C ASN A 337 8.98 -31.12 13.33
N ASN A 338 9.79 -31.35 12.30
CA ASN A 338 9.42 -32.13 11.10
C ASN A 338 9.05 -33.61 11.37
N ASP A 339 9.20 -34.09 12.60
CA ASP A 339 8.95 -35.48 12.99
C ASP A 339 7.54 -35.73 13.54
N CYS A 340 6.65 -34.73 13.54
CA CYS A 340 5.27 -34.92 14.02
C CYS A 340 4.49 -35.85 13.06
N PRO A 341 4.00 -37.02 13.54
CA PRO A 341 3.30 -37.99 12.69
C PRO A 341 1.86 -37.56 12.36
N ASP A 342 1.35 -36.53 13.04
CA ASP A 342 -0.02 -36.04 12.87
C ASP A 342 -0.20 -35.31 11.54
N PRO A 343 -1.41 -35.36 10.95
CA PRO A 343 -1.75 -34.50 9.83
C PRO A 343 -1.60 -33.04 10.24
N LEU A 344 -1.06 -32.24 9.32
CA LEU A 344 -0.90 -30.80 9.53
C LEU A 344 -2.27 -30.16 9.84
N PRO A 345 -2.37 -29.22 10.81
CA PRO A 345 -3.60 -28.50 11.08
C PRO A 345 -4.11 -27.74 9.86
N SER A 346 -5.43 -27.68 9.69
CA SER A 346 -6.01 -26.77 8.71
C SER A 346 -6.06 -25.37 9.29
N ALA A 347 -5.66 -24.38 8.51
CA ALA A 347 -5.69 -22.99 8.90
C ALA A 347 -6.50 -22.15 7.89
N SER A 348 -7.24 -21.16 8.40
CA SER A 348 -7.97 -20.18 7.59
C SER A 348 -7.74 -18.78 8.15
N SER A 349 -7.84 -17.76 7.31
CA SER A 349 -7.72 -16.36 7.74
C SER A 349 -8.92 -15.52 7.30
N MET A 350 -9.32 -14.59 8.16
CA MET A 350 -10.48 -13.71 7.97
C MET A 350 -10.20 -12.33 8.58
N LEU A 351 -10.68 -11.27 7.93
CA LEU A 351 -10.69 -9.94 8.51
C LEU A 351 -11.83 -9.84 9.54
N ASP A 352 -11.52 -9.42 10.76
CA ASP A 352 -12.49 -9.23 11.83
C ASP A 352 -12.54 -7.75 12.24
N MET A 353 -13.69 -7.11 11.94
CA MET A 353 -13.94 -5.69 12.21
C MET A 353 -14.58 -5.43 13.59
N SER A 354 -14.73 -6.48 14.42
CA SER A 354 -15.40 -6.40 15.72
C SER A 354 -14.44 -6.17 16.90
N ASP A 355 -13.14 -6.38 16.70
CA ASP A 355 -12.05 -6.11 17.64
C ASP A 355 -10.79 -5.70 16.85
N ALA A 356 -9.93 -4.87 17.42
CA ALA A 356 -8.62 -4.53 16.84
C ALA A 356 -7.72 -3.88 17.89
N TRP A 357 -6.40 -3.94 17.70
CA TRP A 357 -5.48 -3.19 18.55
C TRP A 357 -5.48 -1.70 18.19
N ASN A 358 -5.17 -1.37 16.93
CA ASN A 358 -5.24 -0.02 16.38
C ASN A 358 -5.90 -0.09 14.99
N GLY A 359 -6.76 0.86 14.64
CA GLY A 359 -7.42 0.89 13.33
C GLY A 359 -8.80 0.21 13.32
N GLY A 360 -9.20 -0.32 12.16
CA GLY A 360 -10.56 -0.85 11.97
C GLY A 360 -10.76 -2.33 12.29
N ASP A 361 -9.68 -3.10 12.23
CA ASP A 361 -9.74 -4.52 11.95
C ASP A 361 -8.57 -5.25 12.62
N ASN A 362 -8.73 -6.55 12.80
CA ASN A 362 -7.63 -7.48 13.01
C ASN A 362 -7.66 -8.57 11.93
N LEU A 363 -6.53 -9.24 11.71
CA LEU A 363 -6.52 -10.48 10.94
C LEU A 363 -6.64 -11.68 11.87
N LYS A 364 -7.79 -12.33 11.85
CA LYS A 364 -8.04 -13.55 12.62
C LYS A 364 -7.60 -14.77 11.82
N VAL A 365 -6.72 -15.58 12.42
CA VAL A 365 -6.29 -16.88 11.90
C VAL A 365 -6.94 -17.96 12.76
N SER A 366 -7.79 -18.79 12.19
CA SER A 366 -8.39 -19.95 12.85
C SER A 366 -7.64 -21.22 12.47
N ILE A 367 -7.34 -22.06 13.45
CA ILE A 367 -6.59 -23.30 13.30
C ILE A 367 -7.42 -24.44 13.88
N ASP A 368 -7.68 -25.44 13.05
CA ASP A 368 -8.38 -26.67 13.41
C ASP A 368 -7.39 -27.84 13.36
N CYS A 369 -7.23 -28.50 14.50
CA CYS A 369 -6.34 -29.65 14.66
C CYS A 369 -7.17 -30.91 14.85
N ALA A 370 -6.85 -31.96 14.09
CA ALA A 370 -7.43 -33.27 14.32
C ALA A 370 -6.97 -33.85 15.67
N GLY A 371 -7.82 -34.69 16.27
CA GLY A 371 -7.43 -35.49 17.42
C GLY A 371 -6.33 -36.48 17.04
N SER A 372 -5.44 -36.77 17.98
CA SER A 372 -4.34 -37.70 17.81
C SER A 372 -4.22 -38.67 18.98
N THR A 373 -3.81 -39.89 18.65
CA THR A 373 -3.52 -40.96 19.61
C THR A 373 -2.03 -41.22 19.75
N ALA A 374 -1.16 -40.34 19.24
CA ALA A 374 0.28 -40.47 19.42
C ALA A 374 0.67 -40.22 20.88
N ASP A 375 1.72 -40.90 21.35
CA ASP A 375 2.15 -40.85 22.75
C ASP A 375 2.60 -39.43 23.19
N ASP A 376 3.01 -38.59 22.24
CA ASP A 376 3.47 -37.21 22.42
C ASP A 376 2.45 -36.15 21.97
N ALA A 377 1.25 -36.56 21.54
CA ALA A 377 0.20 -35.67 21.03
C ALA A 377 -0.30 -34.61 22.04
N PHE A 378 0.04 -34.78 23.32
CA PHE A 378 -0.24 -33.82 24.39
C PHE A 378 0.34 -32.44 24.10
N PHE A 379 1.53 -32.35 23.50
CA PHE A 379 2.15 -31.07 23.11
C PHE A 379 2.56 -31.10 21.65
N ARG A 380 2.07 -30.12 20.90
CA ARG A 380 2.38 -29.96 19.47
C ARG A 380 2.77 -28.51 19.19
N CYS A 381 3.56 -28.32 18.15
CA CYS A 381 4.16 -27.02 17.86
C CYS A 381 4.17 -26.75 16.36
N ILE A 382 3.55 -25.65 15.94
CA ILE A 382 3.50 -25.22 14.54
C ILE A 382 4.20 -23.88 14.32
N TRP A 383 4.68 -23.68 13.11
CA TRP A 383 5.12 -22.39 12.59
C TRP A 383 4.01 -21.77 11.74
N LEU A 384 3.62 -20.55 12.09
CA LEU A 384 2.70 -19.69 11.34
C LEU A 384 3.48 -18.49 10.78
N PRO A 385 3.92 -18.52 9.52
CA PRO A 385 4.51 -17.36 8.87
C PRO A 385 3.43 -16.29 8.63
N VAL A 386 3.76 -15.02 8.89
CA VAL A 386 2.82 -13.89 8.77
C VAL A 386 3.20 -12.97 7.61
N GLN A 387 4.45 -12.52 7.56
CA GLN A 387 4.88 -11.48 6.63
C GLN A 387 6.28 -11.78 6.08
N SER A 388 6.44 -11.67 4.77
CA SER A 388 7.77 -11.67 4.14
C SER A 388 8.38 -10.26 4.17
N LEU A 389 9.70 -10.18 4.33
CA LEU A 389 10.47 -8.93 4.30
C LEU A 389 11.81 -9.15 3.59
N ASN A 390 12.34 -8.11 2.96
CA ASN A 390 13.77 -8.07 2.61
C ASN A 390 14.54 -7.33 3.69
N VAL A 391 15.70 -7.85 4.08
CA VAL A 391 16.56 -7.23 5.07
C VAL A 391 18.00 -7.14 4.58
N THR A 392 18.66 -6.06 4.96
CA THR A 392 20.04 -5.76 4.61
C THR A 392 21.00 -6.38 5.61
N SER A 393 22.08 -6.97 5.09
CA SER A 393 23.15 -7.53 5.92
C SER A 393 23.78 -6.49 6.84
N LEU A 394 24.33 -6.93 7.97
CA LEU A 394 24.96 -6.08 9.00
C LEU A 394 24.02 -5.06 9.67
N THR A 395 22.73 -5.11 9.37
CA THR A 395 21.71 -4.31 10.05
C THR A 395 21.00 -5.18 11.07
N SER A 396 20.77 -4.62 12.26
CA SER A 396 19.93 -5.25 13.29
C SER A 396 18.54 -4.62 13.25
N TYR A 397 17.51 -5.45 13.44
CA TYR A 397 16.12 -5.06 13.35
C TYR A 397 15.37 -5.47 14.61
N ASP A 398 14.42 -4.65 15.03
CA ASP A 398 13.42 -4.99 16.04
C ASP A 398 12.11 -5.35 15.35
N VAL A 399 11.45 -6.37 15.86
CA VAL A 399 10.12 -6.83 15.44
C VAL A 399 9.17 -6.69 16.62
N ASN A 400 8.02 -6.07 16.39
CA ASN A 400 6.96 -5.89 17.38
C ASN A 400 5.64 -6.43 16.81
N ILE A 401 5.07 -7.44 17.45
CA ILE A 401 3.76 -8.00 17.09
C ILE A 401 2.79 -7.81 18.26
N VAL A 402 1.54 -7.48 17.95
CA VAL A 402 0.43 -7.44 18.91
C VAL A 402 -0.63 -8.42 18.45
N TYR A 403 -1.00 -9.37 19.31
CA TYR A 403 -1.97 -10.41 19.02
C TYR A 403 -2.87 -10.70 20.21
N LYS A 404 -3.95 -11.45 19.96
CA LYS A 404 -4.89 -11.94 20.95
C LYS A 404 -5.29 -13.36 20.60
N THR A 405 -5.39 -14.25 21.58
CA THR A 405 -5.68 -15.67 21.37
C THR A 405 -7.03 -16.07 21.97
N VAL A 406 -7.68 -17.05 21.34
CA VAL A 406 -8.85 -17.75 21.88
C VAL A 406 -8.67 -19.23 21.59
N ALA A 407 -8.76 -20.08 22.61
CA ALA A 407 -8.65 -21.53 22.48
C ALA A 407 -9.91 -22.21 23.06
N CYS A 408 -10.22 -23.41 22.59
CA CYS A 408 -11.27 -24.22 23.19
C CYS A 408 -10.90 -24.65 24.62
N GLU A 409 -11.92 -25.07 25.40
CA GLU A 409 -11.71 -25.56 26.77
C GLU A 409 -10.75 -26.77 26.77
N GLY A 410 -9.81 -26.80 27.73
CA GLY A 410 -8.79 -27.85 27.83
C GLY A 410 -7.62 -27.72 26.84
N THR A 411 -7.45 -26.56 26.21
CA THR A 411 -6.29 -26.23 25.37
C THR A 411 -5.53 -25.02 25.92
N ASP A 412 -4.25 -25.20 26.21
CA ASP A 412 -3.33 -24.12 26.58
C ASP A 412 -2.42 -23.77 25.40
N LEU A 413 -2.22 -22.47 25.16
CA LEU A 413 -1.39 -21.97 24.07
C LEU A 413 -0.16 -21.24 24.61
N ASP A 414 0.98 -21.50 24.00
CA ASP A 414 2.22 -20.75 24.18
C ASP A 414 2.73 -20.27 22.81
N LEU A 415 2.91 -18.96 22.67
CA LEU A 415 3.26 -18.35 21.39
C LEU A 415 4.65 -17.72 21.52
N GLY A 416 5.47 -17.88 20.50
CA GLY A 416 6.77 -17.23 20.37
C GLY A 416 6.90 -16.53 19.04
N LEU A 417 7.09 -15.21 19.05
CA LEU A 417 7.53 -14.46 17.88
C LEU A 417 8.89 -14.99 17.42
N PHE A 418 9.03 -15.23 16.12
CA PHE A 418 10.27 -15.73 15.54
C PHE A 418 10.48 -15.23 14.11
N VAL A 419 11.71 -15.38 13.61
CA VAL A 419 12.12 -15.00 12.25
C VAL A 419 12.81 -16.18 11.59
N LYS A 420 12.36 -16.56 10.40
CA LYS A 420 12.96 -17.64 9.61
C LYS A 420 13.42 -17.14 8.24
N PRO A 421 14.48 -17.74 7.66
CA PRO A 421 14.84 -17.50 6.28
C PRO A 421 13.69 -17.88 5.32
N LEU A 422 13.44 -17.06 4.29
CA LEU A 422 12.46 -17.36 3.25
C LEU A 422 13.18 -17.78 1.96
N MET A 423 12.95 -19.02 1.53
CA MET A 423 13.52 -19.54 0.28
C MET A 423 12.74 -19.02 -0.92
N LEU A 424 13.32 -18.05 -1.64
CA LEU A 424 12.80 -17.58 -2.93
C LEU A 424 13.61 -18.10 -4.14
N GLY A 425 14.68 -18.86 -3.90
CA GLY A 425 15.54 -19.46 -4.93
C GLY A 425 16.48 -20.51 -4.33
N GLY A 426 16.89 -21.51 -5.12
CA GLY A 426 17.60 -22.73 -4.67
C GLY A 426 19.06 -22.55 -4.19
N GLY A 427 19.35 -21.50 -3.42
CA GLY A 427 20.62 -21.29 -2.73
C GLY A 427 20.61 -21.78 -1.28
N ASP A 428 21.73 -21.55 -0.57
CA ASP A 428 21.81 -21.85 0.87
C ASP A 428 20.93 -20.90 1.68
N LEU A 429 20.30 -21.42 2.74
CA LEU A 429 19.48 -20.63 3.65
C LEU A 429 20.34 -19.58 4.37
N PRO A 430 19.92 -18.30 4.39
CA PRO A 430 20.64 -17.29 5.14
C PRO A 430 20.61 -17.63 6.64
N GLU A 431 21.75 -17.52 7.30
CA GLU A 431 21.87 -17.71 8.74
C GLU A 431 21.41 -16.43 9.44
N ILE A 432 20.43 -16.57 10.35
CA ILE A 432 19.81 -15.46 11.07
C ILE A 432 20.11 -15.64 12.56
N SER A 433 20.66 -14.60 13.17
CA SER A 433 20.79 -14.51 14.61
C SER A 433 19.53 -13.88 15.18
N VAL A 434 18.74 -14.67 15.92
CA VAL A 434 17.48 -14.24 16.53
C VAL A 434 17.67 -14.14 18.05
N GLY A 435 17.40 -12.95 18.60
CA GLY A 435 17.42 -12.70 20.03
C GLY A 435 16.22 -13.31 20.75
N ALA A 436 16.25 -13.30 22.08
CA ALA A 436 15.11 -13.75 22.88
C ALA A 436 13.89 -12.85 22.68
N SER A 437 12.72 -13.45 22.48
CA SER A 437 11.45 -12.73 22.48
C SER A 437 11.06 -12.32 23.90
N THR A 438 10.56 -11.09 24.05
CA THR A 438 10.01 -10.56 25.29
C THR A 438 8.51 -10.37 25.14
N GLN A 439 7.74 -10.85 26.11
CA GLN A 439 6.29 -10.77 26.12
C GLN A 439 5.79 -9.79 27.19
N SER A 440 4.72 -9.06 26.89
CA SER A 440 4.00 -8.21 27.83
C SER A 440 2.50 -8.25 27.58
N ASP A 441 1.71 -8.33 28.66
CA ASP A 441 0.27 -8.24 28.58
C ASP A 441 -0.17 -6.78 28.38
N LEU A 442 -1.07 -6.56 27.44
CA LEU A 442 -1.67 -5.27 27.14
C LEU A 442 -3.12 -5.23 27.63
N LYS A 443 -3.74 -4.05 27.52
CA LYS A 443 -5.15 -3.87 27.87
C LYS A 443 -6.06 -4.68 26.94
N ASN A 444 -7.28 -4.94 27.39
CA ASN A 444 -8.34 -5.55 26.58
C ASN A 444 -8.03 -6.96 26.04
N GLY A 445 -7.12 -7.69 26.73
CA GLY A 445 -6.76 -9.07 26.41
C GLY A 445 -5.78 -9.21 25.23
N TRP A 446 -5.14 -8.11 24.82
CA TRP A 446 -4.08 -8.14 23.82
C TRP A 446 -2.73 -8.46 24.48
N THR A 447 -1.81 -9.03 23.71
CA THR A 447 -0.45 -9.34 24.13
C THR A 447 0.52 -8.77 23.10
N ARG A 448 1.62 -8.18 23.58
CA ARG A 448 2.72 -7.72 22.74
C ARG A 448 3.93 -8.63 22.91
N GLN A 449 4.56 -8.98 21.80
CA GLN A 449 5.89 -9.57 21.77
C GLN A 449 6.87 -8.74 20.97
N VAL A 450 8.10 -8.66 21.47
CA VAL A 450 9.21 -7.93 20.83
C VAL A 450 10.44 -8.82 20.80
N LEU A 451 11.09 -8.92 19.64
CA LEU A 451 12.41 -9.53 19.49
C LEU A 451 13.31 -8.67 18.62
N SER A 452 14.61 -8.90 18.72
CA SER A 452 15.60 -8.32 17.79
C SER A 452 16.28 -9.43 16.99
N PHE A 453 16.64 -9.15 15.74
CA PHE A 453 17.38 -10.10 14.90
C PHE A 453 18.36 -9.38 13.96
N SER A 454 19.33 -10.13 13.45
CA SER A 454 20.25 -9.67 12.40
C SER A 454 20.70 -10.84 11.52
N LEU A 455 21.12 -10.53 10.30
CA LEU A 455 21.78 -11.52 9.44
C LEU A 455 23.21 -11.76 9.91
N SER A 456 23.69 -13.00 9.80
CA SER A 456 25.10 -13.32 10.02
C SER A 456 26.01 -12.44 9.12
N PRO A 457 27.18 -11.97 9.59
CA PRO A 457 28.04 -11.06 8.83
C PRO A 457 28.52 -11.58 7.47
N SER A 458 28.51 -12.89 7.27
CA SER A 458 28.88 -13.58 6.02
C SER A 458 27.73 -13.65 5.01
N THR A 459 26.52 -13.30 5.39
CA THR A 459 25.30 -13.45 4.58
C THR A 459 25.02 -12.18 3.79
N ALA A 460 24.64 -12.30 2.52
CA ALA A 460 24.16 -11.18 1.71
C ALA A 460 22.75 -10.74 2.17
N ASN A 461 22.21 -9.69 1.55
CA ASN A 461 20.81 -9.32 1.76
C ASN A 461 19.89 -10.53 1.50
N ALA A 462 18.87 -10.67 2.33
CA ALA A 462 18.05 -11.88 2.35
C ALA A 462 16.57 -11.55 2.50
N SER A 463 15.74 -12.46 1.99
CA SER A 463 14.31 -12.47 2.30
C SER A 463 14.07 -13.36 3.51
N ILE A 464 13.24 -12.88 4.42
CA ILE A 464 12.91 -13.53 5.68
C ILE A 464 11.40 -13.55 5.86
N ALA A 465 10.92 -14.48 6.69
CA ALA A 465 9.55 -14.56 7.15
C ALA A 465 9.49 -14.24 8.64
N VAL A 466 8.69 -13.27 9.00
CA VAL A 466 8.31 -12.99 10.39
C VAL A 466 7.01 -13.74 10.69
N GLY A 467 6.93 -14.38 11.85
CA GLY A 467 5.78 -15.20 12.21
C GLY A 467 5.78 -15.64 13.66
N LEU A 468 4.90 -16.59 13.97
CA LEU A 468 4.67 -17.11 15.31
C LEU A 468 4.95 -18.61 15.32
N ILE A 469 5.77 -19.06 16.28
CA ILE A 469 5.83 -20.45 16.72
C ILE A 469 4.71 -20.62 17.74
N ILE A 470 3.77 -21.54 17.50
CA ILE A 470 2.60 -21.76 18.35
C ILE A 470 2.71 -23.17 18.93
N GLY A 471 3.10 -23.25 20.19
CA GLY A 471 2.97 -24.45 21.02
C GLY A 471 1.55 -24.54 21.56
N PHE A 472 0.95 -25.72 21.50
CA PHE A 472 -0.37 -25.97 22.06
C PHE A 472 -0.40 -27.29 22.80
N VAL A 473 -0.98 -27.25 24.00
CA VAL A 473 -1.13 -28.38 24.91
C VAL A 473 -2.59 -28.77 24.98
N ALA A 474 -2.89 -30.05 24.80
CA ALA A 474 -4.25 -30.59 24.86
C ALA A 474 -4.42 -31.51 26.07
N GLU A 475 -5.40 -31.23 26.94
CA GLU A 475 -5.72 -32.11 28.09
C GLU A 475 -6.14 -33.53 27.64
N ASP A 476 -6.92 -33.63 26.55
CA ASP A 476 -7.30 -34.88 25.89
C ASP A 476 -6.91 -34.79 24.40
N PRO A 477 -5.69 -35.22 24.02
CA PRO A 477 -5.20 -35.07 22.65
C PRO A 477 -5.98 -35.91 21.64
N SER A 478 -6.77 -36.90 22.08
CA SER A 478 -7.59 -37.75 21.21
C SER A 478 -8.78 -37.02 20.59
N ARG A 479 -9.14 -35.87 21.15
CA ARG A 479 -10.22 -35.02 20.64
C ARG A 479 -9.68 -33.99 19.66
N PRO A 480 -10.48 -33.58 18.66
CA PRO A 480 -10.15 -32.40 17.88
C PRO A 480 -10.10 -31.18 18.78
N LEU A 481 -9.22 -30.24 18.45
CA LEU A 481 -9.10 -28.95 19.13
C LEU A 481 -9.06 -27.83 18.10
N ASP A 482 -9.59 -26.68 18.49
CA ASP A 482 -9.61 -25.48 17.68
C ASP A 482 -9.16 -24.27 18.50
N PHE A 483 -8.44 -23.38 17.84
CA PHE A 483 -8.04 -22.11 18.42
C PHE A 483 -7.88 -21.04 17.34
N SER A 484 -7.76 -19.79 17.77
CA SER A 484 -7.54 -18.67 16.88
C SER A 484 -6.54 -17.67 17.44
N VAL A 485 -5.81 -17.04 16.52
CA VAL A 485 -4.89 -15.94 16.78
C VAL A 485 -5.37 -14.73 15.98
N SER A 486 -5.77 -13.66 16.68
CA SER A 486 -6.14 -12.37 16.11
C SER A 486 -4.90 -11.48 16.08
N LEU A 487 -4.40 -11.16 14.89
CA LEU A 487 -3.24 -10.30 14.68
C LEU A 487 -3.69 -8.85 14.58
N GLY A 488 -3.31 -8.02 15.54
CA GLY A 488 -3.74 -6.62 15.63
C GLY A 488 -2.70 -5.63 15.13
N GLN A 489 -1.42 -6.00 15.14
CA GLN A 489 -0.33 -5.17 14.63
C GLN A 489 0.93 -5.99 14.36
N LEU A 490 1.71 -5.60 13.34
CA LEU A 490 3.09 -6.02 13.14
C LEU A 490 3.92 -4.81 12.69
N ALA A 491 5.06 -4.57 13.34
CA ALA A 491 6.02 -3.53 12.96
C ALA A 491 7.44 -4.09 12.94
N VAL A 492 8.22 -3.71 11.93
CA VAL A 492 9.66 -4.04 11.83
C VAL A 492 10.42 -2.79 11.46
N TYR A 493 11.50 -2.51 12.18
CA TYR A 493 12.31 -1.30 12.02
C TYR A 493 13.75 -1.55 12.47
N PRO A 494 14.73 -0.75 12.03
CA PRO A 494 16.11 -0.90 12.48
C PRO A 494 16.22 -0.69 13.99
N CYS A 495 17.03 -1.53 14.64
CA CYS A 495 17.38 -1.38 16.05
C CYS A 495 17.97 0.01 16.30
N SER A 496 17.81 0.53 17.52
CA SER A 496 18.48 1.76 17.90
C SER A 496 20.00 1.57 17.96
N PRO A 497 20.80 2.47 17.36
CA PRO A 497 22.25 2.31 17.27
C PRO A 497 22.89 2.51 18.64
N THR A 498 23.09 1.43 19.41
CA THR A 498 23.76 1.40 20.73
C THR A 498 23.17 2.31 21.83
N ALA A 499 23.40 1.97 23.10
CA ALA A 499 22.83 2.68 24.25
C ALA A 499 23.30 4.15 24.41
N HIS A 500 24.34 4.56 23.68
CA HIS A 500 24.97 5.87 23.81
C HIS A 500 24.49 6.90 22.77
N VAL A 501 23.73 6.49 21.76
CA VAL A 501 23.14 7.42 20.77
C VAL A 501 21.76 7.86 21.25
N LEU A 502 21.60 9.17 21.43
CA LEU A 502 20.34 9.78 21.82
C LEU A 502 19.40 9.87 20.62
N LYS A 503 18.27 9.16 20.72
CA LYS A 503 17.11 9.35 19.83
C LYS A 503 16.14 10.35 20.43
N GLY A 504 15.51 11.12 19.56
CA GLY A 504 14.47 12.05 19.93
C GLY A 504 13.17 11.34 20.29
N ILE A 505 12.57 11.73 21.40
CA ILE A 505 11.26 11.30 21.85
C ILE A 505 10.20 12.11 21.09
N PRO A 506 9.30 11.45 20.33
CA PRO A 506 8.25 12.11 19.56
C PRO A 506 7.22 12.81 20.45
N GLY A 507 6.73 13.96 19.99
CA GLY A 507 5.60 14.66 20.59
C GLY A 507 4.92 15.61 19.62
N ILE A 508 3.86 16.27 20.06
CA ILE A 508 3.15 17.29 19.30
C ILE A 508 3.43 18.65 19.93
N LEU A 509 3.95 19.59 19.13
CA LEU A 509 4.46 20.87 19.61
C LEU A 509 3.35 21.85 19.97
N TRP A 510 2.37 21.99 19.07
CA TRP A 510 1.24 22.91 19.20
C TRP A 510 0.09 22.42 18.33
N ALA A 511 -1.14 22.82 18.67
CA ALA A 511 -2.31 22.67 17.81
C ALA A 511 -3.02 24.02 17.64
N LYS A 512 -3.70 24.21 16.51
CA LYS A 512 -4.44 25.42 16.15
C LYS A 512 -5.71 25.06 15.42
N PHE A 513 -6.82 25.67 15.81
CA PHE A 513 -8.08 25.55 15.08
C PHE A 513 -8.47 26.91 14.47
N GLN A 514 -8.80 26.90 13.19
CA GLN A 514 -9.30 28.08 12.46
C GLN A 514 -10.68 27.79 11.90
N SER A 515 -11.71 28.45 12.44
CA SER A 515 -13.07 28.30 11.92
C SER A 515 -13.23 28.99 10.55
N THR A 516 -14.04 28.40 9.67
CA THR A 516 -14.40 28.98 8.37
C THR A 516 -15.42 30.12 8.50
N LYS A 517 -16.21 30.13 9.59
CA LYS A 517 -17.23 31.14 9.87
C LYS A 517 -17.20 31.50 11.35
N PRO A 518 -17.24 32.79 11.74
CA PRO A 518 -17.45 33.17 13.13
C PRO A 518 -18.76 32.58 13.65
N LEU A 519 -18.73 31.85 14.77
CA LEU A 519 -19.94 31.32 15.39
C LEU A 519 -20.69 32.46 16.10
N ALA A 520 -21.72 32.99 15.45
CA ALA A 520 -22.58 34.03 16.02
C ALA A 520 -23.73 33.46 16.90
N SER A 521 -23.99 32.14 16.87
CA SER A 521 -25.09 31.49 17.60
C SER A 521 -24.78 30.01 17.92
N PRO A 522 -25.28 29.45 19.04
CA PRO A 522 -25.20 28.00 19.31
C PRO A 522 -25.88 27.13 18.22
N SER A 523 -26.73 27.72 17.38
CA SER A 523 -27.41 27.05 16.27
C SER A 523 -26.63 27.05 14.94
N THR A 524 -25.44 27.66 14.88
CA THR A 524 -24.60 27.64 13.66
C THR A 524 -23.72 26.39 13.59
N SER A 525 -23.70 25.75 12.42
CA SER A 525 -22.85 24.60 12.13
C SER A 525 -21.36 24.99 12.22
N LEU A 526 -20.64 24.44 13.20
CA LEU A 526 -19.19 24.64 13.32
C LEU A 526 -18.47 23.91 12.18
N SER A 527 -17.65 24.64 11.43
CA SER A 527 -16.65 24.04 10.54
C SER A 527 -15.34 24.82 10.60
N GLY A 528 -14.24 24.14 10.30
CA GLY A 528 -12.91 24.74 10.40
C GLY A 528 -11.78 23.78 10.04
N LEU A 529 -10.57 24.30 10.09
CA LEU A 529 -9.35 23.55 9.88
C LEU A 529 -8.57 23.47 11.19
N LEU A 530 -8.31 22.25 11.65
CA LEU A 530 -7.36 21.95 12.71
C LEU A 530 -5.99 21.69 12.08
N THR A 531 -4.95 22.34 12.57
CA THR A 531 -3.54 22.12 12.17
C THR A 531 -2.66 21.99 13.41
N TRP A 532 -1.52 21.32 13.26
CA TRP A 532 -0.52 21.18 14.33
C TRP A 532 0.87 21.05 13.75
N ASP A 533 1.86 21.05 14.62
CA ASP A 533 3.23 20.69 14.27
C ASP A 533 3.75 19.65 15.28
N ILE A 534 4.73 18.87 14.85
CA ILE A 534 5.34 17.83 15.68
C ILE A 534 6.65 18.31 16.28
N ALA A 535 7.08 17.66 17.35
CA ALA A 535 8.31 17.93 18.05
C ALA A 535 9.10 16.65 18.30
N SER A 536 10.39 16.85 18.53
CA SER A 536 11.30 15.83 19.01
C SER A 536 12.03 16.39 20.22
N SER A 537 12.08 15.63 21.30
CA SER A 537 12.69 16.06 22.57
C SER A 537 13.70 15.01 23.05
N PHE A 538 14.75 15.42 23.75
CA PHE A 538 15.72 14.48 24.31
C PHE A 538 15.49 14.29 25.80
N PRO A 539 15.80 13.10 26.36
CA PRO A 539 15.84 12.91 27.79
C PRO A 539 16.69 13.98 28.50
N ARG A 540 16.37 14.28 29.76
CA ARG A 540 17.21 15.19 30.55
C ARG A 540 18.61 14.59 30.72
N LEU A 541 19.62 15.37 30.34
CA LEU A 541 21.02 15.02 30.58
C LEU A 541 21.36 15.26 32.05
N THR A 542 21.93 14.23 32.70
CA THR A 542 22.67 14.41 33.94
C THR A 542 24.13 14.57 33.54
N LEU A 543 24.71 15.75 33.76
CA LEU A 543 26.11 16.01 33.42
C LEU A 543 27.01 15.11 34.30
N GLU A 544 27.67 14.15 33.67
CA GLU A 544 28.86 13.54 34.25
C GLU A 544 30.02 14.55 34.20
N VAL A 545 30.90 14.51 35.19
CA VAL A 545 32.04 15.43 35.27
C VAL A 545 32.98 15.14 34.10
N ILE A 546 33.14 16.10 33.19
CA ILE A 546 34.18 16.04 32.16
C ILE A 546 35.53 16.14 32.88
N SER A 547 36.19 15.01 33.05
CA SER A 547 37.41 14.88 33.85
C SER A 547 38.64 15.51 33.19
N SER A 548 38.62 15.67 31.86
CA SER A 548 39.69 16.25 31.06
C SER A 548 39.15 16.82 29.75
N PRO A 549 39.63 17.99 29.28
CA PRO A 549 39.34 18.47 27.92
C PRO A 549 39.93 17.57 26.81
N GLU A 550 40.79 16.61 27.17
CA GLU A 550 41.38 15.62 26.27
C GLU A 550 40.56 14.31 26.19
N ASP A 551 39.43 14.20 26.88
CA ASP A 551 38.56 13.02 26.79
C ASP A 551 37.96 12.91 25.37
N PRO A 552 38.23 11.84 24.60
CA PRO A 552 37.74 11.70 23.24
C PRO A 552 36.25 11.33 23.16
N ASN A 553 35.59 11.03 24.29
CA ASN A 553 34.19 10.65 24.31
C ASN A 553 33.29 11.91 24.35
N PRO A 554 32.38 12.08 23.38
CA PRO A 554 31.47 13.21 23.40
C PRO A 554 30.44 13.08 24.53
N VAL A 555 30.03 14.22 25.11
CA VAL A 555 29.00 14.29 26.17
C VAL A 555 27.64 13.74 25.71
N TRP A 556 27.37 13.83 24.40
CA TRP A 556 26.23 13.20 23.75
C TRP A 556 26.57 12.85 22.31
N ILE A 557 25.97 11.76 21.82
CA ILE A 557 25.96 11.41 20.39
C ILE A 557 24.50 11.51 19.95
N LEU A 558 24.23 12.29 18.92
CA LEU A 558 22.90 12.37 18.33
C LEU A 558 22.79 11.38 17.17
N ASP A 559 21.60 10.83 16.99
CA ASP A 559 21.29 10.05 15.80
C ASP A 559 21.32 10.97 14.56
N ASP A 560 22.22 10.66 13.61
CA ASP A 560 22.36 11.37 12.33
C ASP A 560 21.87 10.51 11.15
N THR A 561 21.06 9.49 11.43
CA THR A 561 20.37 8.73 10.39
C THR A 561 19.25 9.55 9.74
N LYS A 562 18.75 9.06 8.60
CA LYS A 562 17.61 9.68 7.89
C LYS A 562 16.34 9.77 8.75
N GLU A 563 16.24 8.98 9.81
CA GLU A 563 15.13 8.90 10.76
C GLU A 563 15.27 9.88 11.94
N ARG A 564 16.16 10.87 11.85
CA ARG A 564 16.46 11.82 12.94
C ARG A 564 15.22 12.55 13.50
N PHE A 565 14.19 12.75 12.69
CA PHE A 565 12.96 13.41 13.11
C PHE A 565 11.80 12.41 13.12
N PRO A 566 10.94 12.43 14.16
CA PRO A 566 9.91 11.43 14.32
C PRO A 566 8.92 11.44 13.15
N SER A 567 8.54 10.24 12.72
CA SER A 567 7.47 10.01 11.77
C SER A 567 6.23 9.50 12.51
N PHE A 568 5.06 9.77 11.92
CA PHE A 568 3.78 9.32 12.42
C PHE A 568 3.01 8.67 11.28
N LEU A 569 2.33 7.55 11.57
CA LEU A 569 1.43 6.91 10.62
C LEU A 569 0.21 7.79 10.38
N TYR A 570 -0.36 8.31 11.46
CA TYR A 570 -1.51 9.21 11.45
C TYR A 570 -1.71 9.82 12.85
N PHE A 571 -2.70 10.70 12.96
CA PHE A 571 -3.13 11.28 14.22
C PHE A 571 -4.59 10.96 14.47
N ASN A 572 -4.89 10.51 15.69
CA ASN A 572 -6.25 10.41 16.22
C ASN A 572 -6.70 11.79 16.71
N ILE A 573 -7.88 12.22 16.28
CA ILE A 573 -8.45 13.53 16.62
C ILE A 573 -9.63 13.35 17.56
N TYR A 574 -9.61 14.09 18.66
CA TYR A 574 -10.67 14.03 19.67
C TYR A 574 -11.20 15.43 20.00
N VAL A 575 -12.41 15.48 20.54
CA VAL A 575 -13.05 16.71 21.00
C VAL A 575 -13.65 16.54 22.40
N ASN A 576 -13.57 17.59 23.21
CA ASN A 576 -14.29 17.71 24.46
C ASN A 576 -15.10 19.03 24.50
N PRO A 577 -16.35 19.00 24.96
CA PRO A 577 -17.07 20.24 25.25
C PRO A 577 -16.50 20.90 26.50
N GLN A 578 -16.29 22.21 26.44
CA GLN A 578 -16.00 23.00 27.63
C GLN A 578 -17.31 23.34 28.34
N ARG A 579 -17.44 22.91 29.60
CA ARG A 579 -18.63 23.22 30.40
C ARG A 579 -18.76 24.74 30.60
N LEU A 580 -19.97 25.23 30.85
CA LEU A 580 -20.22 26.66 31.15
C LEU A 580 -19.35 27.18 32.30
N SER A 581 -19.00 26.32 33.26
CA SER A 581 -18.07 26.61 34.37
C SER A 581 -16.62 26.88 33.93
N GLY A 582 -16.26 26.60 32.67
CA GLY A 582 -14.88 26.66 32.16
C GLY A 582 -14.05 25.39 32.37
N SER A 583 -14.58 24.37 33.05
CA SER A 583 -13.89 23.09 33.21
C SER A 583 -14.03 22.22 31.97
N VAL A 584 -12.94 21.53 31.59
CA VAL A 584 -12.91 20.52 30.54
C VAL A 584 -12.69 19.16 31.18
N ALA A 585 -13.35 18.11 30.68
CA ALA A 585 -13.05 16.75 31.10
C ALA A 585 -11.59 16.37 30.73
N GLY A 586 -11.04 15.37 31.40
CA GLY A 586 -9.70 14.86 31.08
C GLY A 586 -9.63 14.32 29.64
N ALA A 587 -8.42 14.27 29.08
CA ALA A 587 -8.21 13.82 27.69
C ALA A 587 -8.74 12.40 27.43
N ALA A 588 -8.66 11.51 28.43
CA ALA A 588 -9.21 10.15 28.34
C ALA A 588 -10.75 10.09 28.17
N ALA A 589 -11.47 11.17 28.46
CA ALA A 589 -12.92 11.29 28.24
C ALA A 589 -13.26 12.00 26.91
N ALA A 590 -12.25 12.37 26.12
CA ALA A 590 -12.45 13.03 24.84
C ALA A 590 -13.09 12.10 23.82
N ILE A 591 -13.96 12.66 22.99
CA ILE A 591 -14.74 11.92 22.01
C ILE A 591 -13.99 11.91 20.70
N PHE A 592 -13.75 10.73 20.14
CA PHE A 592 -13.08 10.57 18.85
C PHE A 592 -13.94 11.14 17.72
N ILE A 593 -13.32 11.88 16.80
CA ILE A 593 -14.01 12.49 15.65
C ILE A 593 -13.37 12.16 14.30
N GLY A 594 -12.26 11.41 14.29
CA GLY A 594 -11.63 10.94 13.06
C GLY A 594 -10.11 10.83 13.16
N THR A 595 -9.50 10.45 12.04
CA THR A 595 -8.05 10.40 11.86
C THR A 595 -7.63 11.29 10.69
N THR A 596 -6.34 11.59 10.60
CA THR A 596 -5.74 12.27 9.45
C THR A 596 -5.45 11.34 8.30
N GLY A 597 -5.31 11.88 7.08
CA GLY A 597 -4.86 11.11 5.91
C GLY A 597 -5.72 11.35 4.68
N LEU A 598 -7.03 11.51 4.88
CA LEU A 598 -8.05 11.59 3.82
C LEU A 598 -7.76 12.59 2.69
N ASP A 599 -7.07 13.69 2.98
CA ASP A 599 -6.75 14.74 1.99
C ASP A 599 -5.27 14.78 1.57
N GLY A 600 -4.50 13.75 1.93
CA GLY A 600 -3.08 13.58 1.64
C GLY A 600 -2.16 14.52 2.43
N ARG A 601 -2.63 15.11 3.54
CA ARG A 601 -1.81 16.01 4.38
C ARG A 601 -1.77 15.52 5.83
N ALA A 602 -0.57 15.21 6.30
CA ALA A 602 -0.36 14.62 7.63
C ALA A 602 -0.81 15.51 8.81
N ASN A 603 -0.48 16.81 8.79
CA ASN A 603 -0.62 17.68 9.97
C ASN A 603 -1.87 18.59 9.94
N ARG A 604 -2.97 18.11 9.36
CA ARG A 604 -4.24 18.86 9.37
C ARG A 604 -5.46 17.95 9.35
N PHE A 605 -6.58 18.49 9.82
CA PHE A 605 -7.87 17.80 9.86
C PHE A 605 -9.02 18.81 9.64
N TYR A 606 -9.94 18.51 8.72
CA TYR A 606 -11.13 19.32 8.52
C TYR A 606 -12.20 18.92 9.52
N VAL A 607 -12.65 19.87 10.34
CA VAL A 607 -13.75 19.67 11.26
C VAL A 607 -15.03 20.10 10.56
N ASP A 608 -15.97 19.17 10.41
CA ASP A 608 -17.35 19.45 10.01
C ASP A 608 -18.32 19.19 11.17
N SER A 609 -19.39 19.99 11.25
CA SER A 609 -20.43 19.84 12.26
C SER A 609 -21.08 18.45 12.30
N ALA A 610 -21.15 17.76 11.16
CA ALA A 610 -21.69 16.40 11.07
C ALA A 610 -20.83 15.36 11.80
N MET A 611 -19.54 15.65 12.01
CA MET A 611 -18.60 14.77 12.73
C MET A 611 -18.64 15.01 14.25
N LEU A 612 -19.21 16.15 14.68
CA LEU A 612 -19.25 16.51 16.09
C LEU A 612 -20.44 15.83 16.78
N PRO A 613 -20.28 15.33 18.01
CA PRO A 613 -21.39 14.79 18.79
C PRO A 613 -22.48 15.84 19.01
N LYS A 614 -23.76 15.42 18.99
CA LYS A 614 -24.92 16.34 19.06
C LYS A 614 -24.90 17.30 20.26
N ASN A 615 -24.36 16.86 21.40
CA ASN A 615 -24.34 17.63 22.66
C ASN A 615 -23.05 18.42 22.87
N VAL A 616 -22.12 18.40 21.90
CA VAL A 616 -20.82 19.07 22.04
C VAL A 616 -20.94 20.59 21.97
N MET A 617 -22.05 21.11 21.42
CA MET A 617 -22.34 22.55 21.32
C MET A 617 -23.02 23.14 22.56
N ASP A 618 -23.39 22.33 23.56
CA ASP A 618 -24.08 22.80 24.79
C ASP A 618 -23.15 23.55 25.76
N GLY A 619 -21.84 23.54 25.48
CA GLY A 619 -20.80 24.20 26.24
C GLY A 619 -20.58 25.67 25.87
N ARG A 620 -19.53 26.26 26.46
CA ARG A 620 -19.04 27.62 26.11
C ARG A 620 -17.96 27.61 25.02
N GLY A 621 -17.55 26.44 24.57
CA GLY A 621 -16.46 26.23 23.62
C GLY A 621 -16.08 24.76 23.55
N LEU A 622 -15.08 24.45 22.73
CA LEU A 622 -14.55 23.12 22.48
C LEU A 622 -13.06 23.06 22.79
N ARG A 623 -12.59 21.89 23.20
CA ARG A 623 -11.17 21.53 23.19
C ARG A 623 -10.94 20.41 22.19
N PHE A 624 -10.08 20.66 21.20
CA PHE A 624 -9.62 19.63 20.27
C PHE A 624 -8.30 19.06 20.77
N TYR A 625 -8.16 17.74 20.75
CA TYR A 625 -6.91 17.04 21.04
C TYR A 625 -6.40 16.37 19.77
N VAL A 626 -5.09 16.40 19.60
CA VAL A 626 -4.37 15.67 18.56
C VAL A 626 -3.51 14.64 19.27
N GLN A 627 -3.65 13.37 18.93
CA GLN A 627 -2.84 12.28 19.48
C GLN A 627 -2.14 11.54 18.35
N GLY A 628 -0.81 11.49 18.38
CA GLY A 628 -0.02 10.85 17.33
C GLY A 628 0.05 9.33 17.51
N VAL A 629 0.10 8.60 16.39
CA VAL A 629 0.47 7.19 16.34
C VAL A 629 1.81 7.09 15.59
N SER A 630 2.86 6.64 16.27
CA SER A 630 4.20 6.56 15.69
C SER A 630 4.26 5.59 14.50
N ASP A 631 5.29 5.71 13.67
CA ASP A 631 5.64 4.74 12.63
C ASP A 631 5.85 3.29 13.12
N LYS A 632 5.93 3.09 14.45
CA LYS A 632 6.03 1.78 15.11
C LYS A 632 4.68 1.30 15.67
N GLY A 633 3.62 2.09 15.51
CA GLY A 633 2.29 1.82 16.02
C GLY A 633 2.08 2.08 17.51
N ASP A 634 2.97 2.85 18.14
CA ASP A 634 2.78 3.26 19.52
C ASP A 634 1.92 4.54 19.55
N VAL A 635 0.86 4.51 20.35
CA VAL A 635 -0.01 5.65 20.57
C VAL A 635 0.66 6.58 21.58
N LEU A 636 0.83 7.85 21.23
CA LEU A 636 1.46 8.80 22.14
C LEU A 636 0.63 8.97 23.42
N PRO A 637 1.30 9.01 24.58
CA PRO A 637 0.61 9.32 25.82
C PRO A 637 0.19 10.81 25.83
N TRP A 638 -0.85 11.13 26.58
CA TRP A 638 -1.50 12.45 26.52
C TRP A 638 -0.58 13.62 26.87
N GLU A 639 0.46 13.41 27.68
CA GLU A 639 1.47 14.41 28.01
C GLU A 639 2.40 14.78 26.85
N MET A 640 2.47 13.94 25.82
CA MET A 640 3.21 14.20 24.58
C MET A 640 2.30 14.71 23.46
N CYS A 641 1.01 14.92 23.75
CA CYS A 641 -0.01 15.38 22.81
C CYS A 641 -0.27 16.88 22.94
N ALA A 642 -0.89 17.48 21.93
CA ALA A 642 -1.29 18.89 21.95
C ALA A 642 -2.81 19.03 21.92
N TYR A 643 -3.29 20.15 22.45
CA TYR A 643 -4.70 20.53 22.35
C TYR A 643 -4.84 22.01 22.01
N VAL A 644 -6.02 22.38 21.50
CA VAL A 644 -6.41 23.77 21.27
C VAL A 644 -7.83 24.00 21.74
N ASP A 645 -8.03 25.12 22.43
CA ASP A 645 -9.35 25.60 22.84
C ASP A 645 -9.93 26.53 21.79
N TYR A 646 -11.19 26.31 21.44
CA TYR A 646 -11.99 27.18 20.61
C TYR A 646 -13.22 27.64 21.38
N MET A 647 -13.27 28.92 21.73
CA MET A 647 -14.39 29.50 22.45
C MET A 647 -15.49 29.90 21.48
N PHE A 648 -16.74 29.62 21.81
CA PHE A 648 -17.87 30.20 21.08
C PHE A 648 -17.94 31.69 21.43
N GLU A 649 -18.13 32.56 20.42
CA GLU A 649 -18.40 33.96 20.69
C GLU A 649 -19.74 34.05 21.39
N LEU A 650 -19.71 34.25 22.72
CA LEU A 650 -20.90 34.65 23.46
C LEU A 650 -21.25 36.04 22.96
N GLY A 651 -22.22 36.13 22.04
CA GLY A 651 -22.81 37.40 21.65
C GLY A 651 -23.11 38.19 22.91
N GLY A 652 -22.46 39.35 23.06
CA GLY A 652 -22.66 40.22 24.22
C GLY A 652 -24.16 40.46 24.39
N ARG A 653 -24.72 39.95 25.48
CA ARG A 653 -26.08 40.28 25.89
C ARG A 653 -26.14 41.70 26.42
#